data_AF-A0A520STV4-F1
#
_entry.id   AF-A0A520STV4-F1
#
_cell.length_a   1.000
_cell.length_b   1.000
_cell.length_c   1.000
_cell.angle_alpha   90.00
_cell.angle_beta   90.00
_cell.angle_gamma   90.00
#
_symmetry.space_group_name_H-M   'P 1'
#
loop_
_entity.id
_entity.type
_entity.pdbx_description
1 polymer ?
#
loop_
_entity_poly.entity_id
_entity_poly.type
_entity_poly.pdbx_seq_one_letter_code
_entity_poly.pdbx_strand_id
1 'polypeptide(L)'
;GVPILLKGVNRHEHDANTGHVVGREAMIRDIQLLKENNFNAVRTAHYPNMPMWYDLCDEYGILVWDEANIESHGVGYKEECLAKQPEWEAAHLDRVQRVVERDKNHASVITWSMGNEAGDGANFAACYAWIKGADTTRPVHYECTEKKNIPSTKNTDIVNRMYHASDDIQAYLEGDNPKPYIICEYMHAMGNSNGGAKAYWDIFYADNRAQGGFVWDWMDQGLREPVPDAFKANVGVGPVKDTFFAYGGWFEDPAGIRHDGNFCMNGLIDAGQQPKPGVFAMKYLQRNVHVEPVDLKAGTFLVRNWFDFSTVDSLLDGRWVIEADGDQIAEGDLSALHIAPHSNELITIDMPADLDRFGESIFITFEFRAREDFHPLVKSGHLLAWDQFELTGTPAVGQDIQGAVTVQESGEDIAVVGEGFRVRFDKGTGTLASFLVEGVELLREGGRPDLSRAQTDNERRQSVKPFAGLDTVYDTAAVESIAVDEKGGVAKISIVKVLPSVRGGMAAVYTVFPTGEVAVEVAFDFGATPAFACPPLRVGMVWQVNPELDQLRWYGRRGETYLDRNYEPIGLYTGSVDDQWVDYPRPQENGNKTDVRWAALTDAKGHGLFIAAEGSPLGVGARFYSTETMRRSKYSFEMQRSDAIHLNIDAGQSGVGGINSWSAAPLEEHRLNEKVYEYAYRLIPFEGHVEKALANRSELVPSDVRQLAQPDREKLPKLEPPKWRKRK
;
A
#
# COMPACT_ATOMS: atom_id res chain seq x y z
N GLY A 1 12.89 6.36 -33.60
CA GLY A 1 14.07 6.54 -32.71
C GLY A 1 13.74 7.46 -31.56
N VAL A 2 12.60 7.24 -30.90
CA VAL A 2 12.21 7.91 -29.65
C VAL A 2 12.51 6.90 -28.53
N PRO A 3 13.27 7.24 -27.48
CA PRO A 3 13.42 6.39 -26.31
C PRO A 3 12.06 6.23 -25.62
N ILE A 4 11.68 4.99 -25.30
CA ILE A 4 10.42 4.70 -24.59
C ILE A 4 10.70 4.22 -23.18
N LEU A 5 9.76 4.46 -22.26
CA LEU A 5 9.72 3.84 -20.95
C LEU A 5 8.80 2.62 -20.99
N LEU A 6 9.30 1.47 -20.56
CA LEU A 6 8.49 0.27 -20.39
C LEU A 6 7.78 0.32 -19.05
N LYS A 7 6.48 0.59 -19.12
CA LYS A 7 5.52 0.61 -18.02
C LYS A 7 4.86 -0.79 -17.99
N GLY A 8 5.66 -1.78 -17.64
CA GLY A 8 5.36 -3.18 -17.93
C GLY A 8 4.86 -4.00 -16.74
N VAL A 9 4.29 -5.17 -17.05
CA VAL A 9 3.97 -6.23 -16.08
C VAL A 9 4.26 -7.62 -16.65
N ASN A 10 4.65 -8.56 -15.79
CA ASN A 10 4.72 -9.98 -16.12
C ASN A 10 3.33 -10.60 -16.09
N ARG A 11 2.95 -11.38 -17.10
CA ARG A 11 1.63 -12.02 -17.17
C ARG A 11 1.77 -13.51 -17.48
N HIS A 12 1.29 -14.33 -16.55
CA HIS A 12 0.99 -15.74 -16.80
C HIS A 12 -0.38 -15.91 -17.48
N GLU A 13 -0.56 -16.96 -18.27
CA GLU A 13 -1.89 -17.37 -18.75
C GLU A 13 -2.61 -18.16 -17.66
N HIS A 14 -3.48 -17.47 -16.93
CA HIS A 14 -4.27 -18.04 -15.84
C HIS A 14 -5.72 -17.56 -15.90
N ASP A 15 -6.65 -18.48 -15.65
CA ASP A 15 -8.06 -18.25 -15.36
C ASP A 15 -8.43 -19.06 -14.12
N ALA A 16 -9.12 -18.43 -13.17
CA ALA A 16 -9.44 -19.07 -11.90
C ALA A 16 -10.31 -20.33 -12.02
N ASN A 17 -11.02 -20.53 -13.13
CA ASN A 17 -11.93 -21.66 -13.33
C ASN A 17 -11.35 -22.70 -14.29
N THR A 18 -10.58 -22.28 -15.29
CA THR A 18 -10.07 -23.16 -16.37
C THR A 18 -8.55 -23.33 -16.36
N GLY A 19 -7.83 -22.75 -15.40
CA GLY A 19 -6.38 -22.83 -15.29
C GLY A 19 -5.71 -22.14 -16.48
N HIS A 20 -4.89 -22.85 -17.25
CA HIS A 20 -4.16 -22.26 -18.38
C HIS A 20 -4.97 -22.10 -19.68
N VAL A 21 -6.29 -22.36 -19.65
CA VAL A 21 -7.16 -22.15 -20.81
C VAL A 21 -7.86 -20.80 -20.67
N VAL A 22 -7.21 -19.74 -21.16
CA VAL A 22 -7.73 -18.36 -21.04
C VAL A 22 -8.62 -18.02 -22.24
N GLY A 23 -9.84 -17.54 -21.96
CA GLY A 23 -10.79 -17.10 -22.98
C GLY A 23 -10.44 -15.73 -23.59
N ARG A 24 -10.94 -15.45 -24.79
CA ARG A 24 -10.71 -14.17 -25.50
C ARG A 24 -11.19 -12.98 -24.67
N GLU A 25 -12.35 -13.10 -24.04
CA GLU A 25 -12.95 -12.05 -23.22
C GLU A 25 -12.08 -11.71 -22.01
N ALA A 26 -11.48 -12.72 -21.37
CA ALA A 26 -10.56 -12.53 -20.25
C ALA A 26 -9.27 -11.80 -20.71
N MET A 27 -8.74 -12.12 -21.90
CA MET A 27 -7.59 -11.41 -22.48
C MET A 27 -7.90 -9.94 -22.78
N ILE A 28 -9.06 -9.67 -23.39
CA ILE A 28 -9.48 -8.29 -23.65
C ILE A 28 -9.68 -7.53 -22.34
N ARG A 29 -10.22 -8.20 -21.31
CA ARG A 29 -10.36 -7.61 -19.99
C ARG A 29 -9.00 -7.30 -19.36
N ASP A 30 -8.00 -8.16 -19.52
CA ASP A 30 -6.62 -7.86 -19.10
C ASP A 30 -6.09 -6.62 -19.81
N ILE A 31 -6.20 -6.55 -21.14
CA ILE A 31 -5.74 -5.40 -21.93
C ILE A 31 -6.46 -4.12 -21.50
N GLN A 32 -7.79 -4.17 -21.34
CA GLN A 32 -8.57 -3.04 -20.83
C GLN A 32 -8.00 -2.54 -19.50
N LEU A 33 -7.84 -3.44 -18.53
CA LEU A 33 -7.32 -3.10 -17.20
C LEU A 33 -5.88 -2.55 -17.27
N LEU A 34 -5.02 -3.10 -18.13
CA LEU A 34 -3.67 -2.58 -18.35
C LEU A 34 -3.72 -1.12 -18.82
N LYS A 35 -4.52 -0.82 -19.85
CA LYS A 35 -4.66 0.53 -20.42
C LYS A 35 -5.32 1.50 -19.47
N GLU A 36 -6.33 1.05 -18.70
CA GLU A 36 -6.99 1.84 -17.64
C GLU A 36 -6.03 2.22 -16.50
N ASN A 37 -4.89 1.53 -16.37
CA ASN A 37 -3.91 1.71 -15.30
C ASN A 37 -2.51 2.08 -15.82
N ASN A 38 -2.43 2.68 -17.01
CA ASN A 38 -1.22 3.26 -17.60
C ASN A 38 -0.10 2.27 -17.99
N PHE A 39 -0.36 0.96 -17.95
CA PHE A 39 0.58 -0.04 -18.46
C PHE A 39 0.64 0.01 -20.00
N ASN A 40 1.85 -0.11 -20.55
CA ASN A 40 2.07 -0.12 -22.00
C ASN A 40 2.76 -1.40 -22.50
N ALA A 41 3.22 -2.28 -21.60
CA ALA A 41 3.99 -3.46 -21.97
C ALA A 41 3.64 -4.69 -21.13
N VAL A 42 3.78 -5.88 -21.74
CA VAL A 42 3.62 -7.17 -21.08
C VAL A 42 4.78 -8.09 -21.44
N ARG A 43 5.34 -8.78 -20.43
CA ARG A 43 6.24 -9.92 -20.61
C ARG A 43 5.45 -11.22 -20.44
N THR A 44 5.57 -12.14 -21.41
CA THR A 44 4.88 -13.44 -21.41
C THR A 44 5.61 -14.44 -20.50
N ALA A 45 5.44 -14.27 -19.19
CA ALA A 45 6.11 -15.10 -18.19
C ALA A 45 5.53 -16.54 -18.18
N HIS A 46 6.30 -17.62 -18.35
CA HIS A 46 7.67 -17.71 -18.89
C HIS A 46 7.69 -18.61 -20.12
N TYR A 47 6.75 -18.34 -21.04
CA TYR A 47 6.50 -19.14 -22.23
C TYR A 47 5.72 -18.30 -23.24
N PRO A 48 5.75 -18.68 -24.53
CA PRO A 48 4.91 -18.02 -25.52
C PRO A 48 3.43 -18.27 -25.19
N ASN A 49 2.65 -17.20 -25.16
CA ASN A 49 1.21 -17.27 -24.96
C ASN A 49 0.50 -17.86 -26.19
N MET A 50 -0.82 -18.05 -26.11
CA MET A 50 -1.61 -18.42 -27.30
C MET A 50 -1.58 -17.33 -28.37
N PRO A 51 -1.53 -17.68 -29.68
CA PRO A 51 -1.38 -16.72 -30.80
C PRO A 51 -2.36 -15.53 -30.76
N MET A 52 -3.59 -15.77 -30.32
CA MET A 52 -4.61 -14.72 -30.21
C MET A 52 -4.19 -13.57 -29.28
N TRP A 53 -3.37 -13.83 -28.25
CA TRP A 53 -2.87 -12.78 -27.36
C TRP A 53 -2.06 -11.73 -28.12
N TYR A 54 -1.25 -12.15 -29.09
CA TYR A 54 -0.39 -11.28 -29.90
C TYR A 54 -1.23 -10.50 -30.92
N ASP A 55 -2.22 -11.14 -31.54
CA ASP A 55 -3.21 -10.47 -32.40
C ASP A 55 -3.91 -9.33 -31.63
N LEU A 56 -4.33 -9.59 -30.39
CA LEU A 56 -4.98 -8.60 -29.53
C LEU A 56 -4.00 -7.49 -29.10
N CYS A 57 -2.74 -7.83 -28.80
CA CYS A 57 -1.71 -6.83 -28.48
C CYS A 57 -1.40 -5.92 -29.67
N ASP A 58 -1.39 -6.46 -30.90
CA ASP A 58 -1.28 -5.67 -32.13
C ASP A 58 -2.49 -4.75 -32.31
N GLU A 59 -3.71 -5.27 -32.11
CA GLU A 59 -4.96 -4.52 -32.28
C GLU A 59 -5.12 -3.38 -31.27
N TYR A 60 -4.78 -3.63 -29.99
CA TYR A 60 -5.02 -2.70 -28.89
C TYR A 60 -3.76 -1.98 -28.39
N GLY A 61 -2.60 -2.22 -28.99
CA GLY A 61 -1.37 -1.50 -28.66
C GLY A 61 -0.86 -1.79 -27.25
N ILE A 62 -0.32 -2.99 -27.08
CA ILE A 62 0.51 -3.42 -25.96
C ILE A 62 1.86 -3.89 -26.50
N LEU A 63 2.96 -3.39 -25.94
CA LEU A 63 4.30 -3.84 -26.29
C LEU A 63 4.57 -5.19 -25.63
N VAL A 64 5.07 -6.16 -26.39
CA VAL A 64 5.27 -7.54 -25.93
C VAL A 64 6.75 -7.87 -25.86
N TRP A 65 7.16 -8.38 -24.70
CA TRP A 65 8.38 -9.16 -24.51
C TRP A 65 8.01 -10.64 -24.58
N ASP A 66 8.30 -11.25 -25.74
CA ASP A 66 7.90 -12.62 -26.04
C ASP A 66 9.01 -13.60 -25.61
N GLU A 67 8.66 -14.57 -24.78
CA GLU A 67 9.63 -15.40 -24.08
C GLU A 67 9.52 -16.87 -24.47
N ALA A 68 10.65 -17.48 -24.82
CA ALA A 68 10.69 -18.92 -25.09
C ALA A 68 10.41 -19.74 -23.82
N ASN A 69 9.71 -20.86 -23.96
CA ASN A 69 9.38 -21.77 -22.86
C ASN A 69 10.62 -22.55 -22.40
N ILE A 70 11.55 -21.90 -21.72
CA ILE A 70 12.77 -22.51 -21.19
C ILE A 70 12.97 -22.00 -19.77
N GLU A 71 12.68 -22.87 -18.80
CA GLU A 71 13.01 -22.66 -17.40
C GLU A 71 13.46 -23.97 -16.76
N SER A 72 14.60 -23.95 -16.08
CA SER A 72 15.16 -25.13 -15.41
C SER A 72 15.65 -24.80 -14.00
N HIS A 73 14.91 -23.92 -13.30
CA HIS A 73 15.27 -23.41 -11.97
C HIS A 73 15.67 -24.54 -11.01
N GLY A 74 14.88 -25.62 -10.96
CA GLY A 74 15.10 -26.75 -10.05
C GLY A 74 16.41 -27.52 -10.24
N VAL A 75 17.08 -27.41 -11.40
CA VAL A 75 18.40 -28.04 -11.65
C VAL A 75 19.55 -27.19 -11.07
N GLY A 76 19.34 -25.88 -10.95
CA GLY A 76 20.35 -24.91 -10.51
C GLY A 76 21.34 -24.52 -11.62
N TYR A 77 22.26 -23.61 -11.29
CA TYR A 77 23.10 -22.89 -12.29
C TYR A 77 24.58 -23.32 -12.29
N LYS A 78 24.92 -24.39 -11.59
CA LYS A 78 26.28 -24.92 -11.45
C LYS A 78 26.66 -25.79 -12.65
N GLU A 79 27.48 -26.81 -12.47
CA GLU A 79 27.97 -27.64 -13.57
C GLU A 79 26.83 -28.45 -14.21
N GLU A 80 25.84 -28.88 -13.41
CA GLU A 80 24.68 -29.66 -13.85
C GLU A 80 23.66 -28.84 -14.65
N CYS A 81 23.86 -27.52 -14.76
CA CYS A 81 22.98 -26.61 -15.46
C CYS A 81 22.78 -27.04 -16.92
N LEU A 82 21.52 -27.21 -17.34
CA LEU A 82 21.17 -27.70 -18.67
C LEU A 82 21.61 -26.74 -19.78
N ALA A 83 21.83 -25.45 -19.49
CA ALA A 83 22.40 -24.49 -20.43
C ALA A 83 23.85 -24.80 -20.83
N LYS A 84 24.56 -25.64 -20.06
CA LYS A 84 25.96 -26.03 -20.27
C LYS A 84 26.10 -27.42 -20.89
N GLN A 85 25.02 -28.20 -20.92
CA GLN A 85 25.05 -29.59 -21.36
C GLN A 85 24.79 -29.68 -22.87
N PRO A 86 25.74 -30.18 -23.68
CA PRO A 86 25.62 -30.18 -25.15
C PRO A 86 24.46 -31.03 -25.66
N GLU A 87 24.08 -32.10 -24.95
CA GLU A 87 22.93 -32.93 -25.31
C GLU A 87 21.58 -32.19 -25.20
N TRP A 88 21.55 -31.05 -24.50
CA TRP A 88 20.36 -30.18 -24.40
C TRP A 88 20.35 -29.02 -25.40
N GLU A 89 21.40 -28.83 -26.21
CA GLU A 89 21.51 -27.71 -27.16
C GLU A 89 20.33 -27.69 -28.15
N ALA A 90 20.02 -28.83 -28.76
CA ALA A 90 18.92 -28.96 -29.71
C ALA A 90 17.55 -28.62 -29.10
N ALA A 91 17.34 -28.93 -27.83
CA ALA A 91 16.09 -28.62 -27.13
C ALA A 91 15.94 -27.12 -26.83
N HIS A 92 17.03 -26.43 -26.52
CA HIS A 92 17.02 -24.98 -26.33
C HIS A 92 16.76 -24.27 -27.66
N LEU A 93 17.48 -24.67 -28.72
CA LEU A 93 17.31 -24.09 -30.06
C LEU A 93 15.89 -24.32 -30.59
N ASP A 94 15.31 -25.52 -30.49
CA ASP A 94 13.94 -25.79 -30.96
C ASP A 94 12.93 -24.82 -30.34
N ARG A 95 13.00 -24.63 -29.02
CA ARG A 95 12.06 -23.78 -28.28
C ARG A 95 12.19 -22.30 -28.66
N VAL A 96 13.41 -21.80 -28.79
CA VAL A 96 13.67 -20.42 -29.24
C VAL A 96 13.26 -20.21 -30.70
N GLN A 97 13.65 -21.12 -31.59
CA GLN A 97 13.34 -21.05 -33.01
C GLN A 97 11.83 -21.02 -33.25
N ARG A 98 11.07 -21.88 -32.55
CA ARG A 98 9.62 -21.96 -32.72
C ARG A 98 8.88 -20.70 -32.30
N VAL A 99 9.33 -20.00 -31.26
CA VAL A 99 8.75 -18.70 -30.85
C VAL A 99 9.01 -17.66 -31.93
N VAL A 100 10.28 -17.44 -32.28
CA VAL A 100 10.66 -16.42 -33.27
C VAL A 100 10.00 -16.68 -34.62
N GLU A 101 10.00 -17.92 -35.11
CA GLU A 101 9.40 -18.26 -36.41
C GLU A 101 7.88 -18.06 -36.43
N ARG A 102 7.20 -18.33 -35.31
CA ARG A 102 5.75 -18.15 -35.17
C ARG A 102 5.37 -16.66 -35.11
N ASP A 103 6.12 -15.86 -34.34
CA ASP A 103 5.64 -14.56 -33.88
C ASP A 103 6.35 -13.34 -34.52
N LYS A 104 7.40 -13.54 -35.32
CA LYS A 104 8.23 -12.47 -35.93
C LYS A 104 7.49 -11.39 -36.71
N ASN A 105 6.25 -11.64 -37.12
CA ASN A 105 5.45 -10.69 -37.89
C ASN A 105 4.56 -9.79 -37.03
N HIS A 106 4.44 -10.04 -35.72
CA HIS A 106 3.68 -9.18 -34.80
C HIS A 106 4.44 -7.88 -34.54
N ALA A 107 3.76 -6.75 -34.70
CA ALA A 107 4.33 -5.42 -34.49
C ALA A 107 4.44 -5.08 -33.00
N SER A 108 3.56 -5.65 -32.17
CA SER A 108 3.56 -5.57 -30.72
C SER A 108 4.81 -6.20 -30.10
N VAL A 109 5.33 -7.29 -30.68
CA VAL A 109 6.55 -7.93 -30.19
C VAL A 109 7.73 -7.01 -30.45
N ILE A 110 8.36 -6.53 -29.39
CA ILE A 110 9.52 -5.61 -29.47
C ILE A 110 10.82 -6.24 -28.99
N THR A 111 10.76 -7.36 -28.28
CA THR A 111 11.94 -8.02 -27.70
C THR A 111 11.73 -9.54 -27.71
N TRP A 112 12.80 -10.28 -28.01
CA TRP A 112 12.85 -11.73 -27.83
C TRP A 112 13.53 -12.07 -26.50
N SER A 113 12.84 -12.76 -25.60
CA SER A 113 13.43 -13.32 -24.40
C SER A 113 13.74 -14.81 -24.59
N MET A 114 14.97 -15.24 -24.30
CA MET A 114 15.39 -16.62 -24.54
C MET A 114 14.88 -17.62 -23.50
N GLY A 115 14.33 -17.16 -22.38
CA GLY A 115 13.83 -17.99 -21.28
C GLY A 115 14.00 -17.30 -19.93
N ASN A 116 13.78 -18.07 -18.87
CA ASN A 116 13.78 -17.59 -17.49
C ASN A 116 14.59 -18.53 -16.58
N GLU A 117 15.38 -17.97 -15.66
CA GLU A 117 16.01 -18.69 -14.54
C GLU A 117 16.56 -20.10 -14.88
N ALA A 118 17.21 -20.24 -16.04
CA ALA A 118 17.72 -21.52 -16.56
C ALA A 118 19.27 -21.61 -16.55
N GLY A 119 19.94 -20.66 -15.88
CA GLY A 119 21.40 -20.53 -15.87
C GLY A 119 21.97 -20.01 -17.20
N ASP A 120 23.28 -20.06 -17.42
CA ASP A 120 23.89 -19.60 -18.67
C ASP A 120 24.97 -20.57 -19.14
N GLY A 121 25.21 -20.61 -20.45
CA GLY A 121 26.12 -21.55 -21.07
C GLY A 121 26.07 -21.54 -22.60
N ALA A 122 26.76 -22.52 -23.21
CA ALA A 122 26.89 -22.64 -24.65
C ALA A 122 25.53 -22.72 -25.38
N ASN A 123 24.51 -23.32 -24.74
CA ASN A 123 23.20 -23.47 -25.35
C ASN A 123 22.48 -22.13 -25.52
N PHE A 124 22.57 -21.22 -24.53
CA PHE A 124 22.03 -19.86 -24.66
C PHE A 124 22.88 -18.98 -25.58
N ALA A 125 24.19 -19.19 -25.64
CA ALA A 125 25.04 -18.50 -26.62
C ALA A 125 24.65 -18.90 -28.07
N ALA A 126 24.34 -20.18 -28.30
CA ALA A 126 23.85 -20.66 -29.59
C ALA A 126 22.47 -20.07 -29.93
N CYS A 127 21.55 -20.03 -28.96
CA CYS A 127 20.23 -19.39 -29.14
C CYS A 127 20.38 -17.90 -29.49
N TYR A 128 21.19 -17.15 -28.75
CA TYR A 128 21.43 -15.74 -29.00
C TYR A 128 22.00 -15.52 -30.41
N ALA A 129 23.05 -16.26 -30.78
CA ALA A 129 23.67 -16.15 -32.10
C ALA A 129 22.66 -16.47 -33.23
N TRP A 130 21.80 -17.46 -33.03
CA TRP A 130 20.75 -17.79 -33.99
C TRP A 130 19.71 -16.66 -34.13
N ILE A 131 19.19 -16.13 -33.01
CA ILE A 131 18.20 -15.04 -33.06
C ILE A 131 18.80 -13.81 -33.76
N LYS A 132 20.02 -13.40 -33.41
CA LYS A 132 20.69 -12.24 -34.04
C LYS A 132 20.92 -12.45 -35.55
N GLY A 133 21.03 -13.69 -36.00
CA GLY A 133 21.11 -14.03 -37.43
C GLY A 133 19.76 -14.09 -38.14
N ALA A 134 18.69 -14.49 -37.43
CA ALA A 134 17.34 -14.65 -37.96
C ALA A 134 16.52 -13.36 -37.96
N ASP A 135 16.65 -12.52 -36.93
CA ASP A 135 15.94 -11.26 -36.76
C ASP A 135 16.89 -10.14 -36.28
N THR A 136 17.11 -9.15 -37.15
CA THR A 136 17.93 -7.96 -36.84
C THR A 136 17.08 -6.76 -36.43
N THR A 137 15.75 -6.91 -36.40
CA THR A 137 14.80 -5.81 -36.15
C THR A 137 14.47 -5.62 -34.67
N ARG A 138 14.80 -6.61 -33.82
CA ARG A 138 14.46 -6.61 -32.38
C ARG A 138 15.69 -6.93 -31.50
N PRO A 139 15.80 -6.33 -30.30
CA PRO A 139 16.76 -6.75 -29.28
C PRO A 139 16.45 -8.13 -28.69
N VAL A 140 17.49 -8.77 -28.17
CA VAL A 140 17.40 -10.05 -27.45
C VAL A 140 17.64 -9.82 -25.96
N HIS A 141 16.80 -10.41 -25.13
CA HIS A 141 16.86 -10.38 -23.67
C HIS A 141 17.16 -11.77 -23.12
N TYR A 142 18.01 -11.82 -22.10
CA TYR A 142 18.10 -12.96 -21.18
C TYR A 142 18.70 -12.52 -19.84
N GLU A 143 18.07 -12.90 -18.72
CA GLU A 143 18.47 -12.42 -17.40
C GLU A 143 19.75 -13.07 -16.87
N CYS A 144 19.83 -14.40 -16.98
CA CYS A 144 20.87 -15.14 -16.27
C CYS A 144 22.29 -14.88 -16.79
N THR A 145 22.45 -14.29 -17.98
CA THR A 145 23.77 -13.88 -18.51
C THR A 145 24.42 -12.80 -17.62
N GLU A 146 23.64 -11.98 -16.92
CA GLU A 146 24.15 -10.85 -16.14
C GLU A 146 24.40 -11.18 -14.66
N LYS A 147 24.09 -12.38 -14.13
CA LYS A 147 24.23 -12.69 -12.68
C LYS A 147 25.70 -12.64 -12.20
N LYS A 148 25.98 -12.13 -10.97
CA LYS A 148 27.35 -11.91 -10.40
C LYS A 148 28.31 -13.11 -10.48
N ASN A 149 27.81 -14.33 -10.63
CA ASN A 149 28.59 -15.57 -10.70
C ASN A 149 28.65 -16.19 -12.11
N ILE A 150 28.15 -15.48 -13.13
CA ILE A 150 28.11 -15.91 -14.52
C ILE A 150 28.90 -14.88 -15.35
N PRO A 151 30.10 -15.23 -15.85
CA PRO A 151 30.97 -14.29 -16.52
C PRO A 151 30.61 -14.13 -18.00
N SER A 152 29.57 -13.36 -18.37
CA SER A 152 29.40 -12.89 -19.76
C SER A 152 28.23 -11.92 -19.94
N THR A 153 28.47 -10.71 -20.44
CA THR A 153 27.40 -9.83 -20.97
C THR A 153 27.11 -10.08 -22.46
N LYS A 154 27.54 -11.21 -23.03
CA LYS A 154 27.55 -11.40 -24.50
C LYS A 154 26.20 -11.84 -25.09
N ASN A 155 25.32 -12.43 -24.29
CA ASN A 155 24.12 -13.12 -24.76
C ASN A 155 22.82 -12.32 -24.51
N THR A 156 22.92 -11.00 -24.37
CA THR A 156 21.77 -10.09 -24.22
C THR A 156 22.11 -8.72 -24.82
N ASP A 157 21.13 -8.05 -25.40
CA ASP A 157 21.20 -6.65 -25.82
C ASP A 157 20.77 -5.69 -24.70
N ILE A 158 20.12 -6.22 -23.64
CA ILE A 158 19.50 -5.45 -22.55
C ILE A 158 20.06 -5.93 -21.20
N VAL A 159 20.57 -5.00 -20.38
CA VAL A 159 20.98 -5.34 -19.01
C VAL A 159 19.73 -5.39 -18.14
N ASN A 160 19.61 -6.48 -17.41
CA ASN A 160 18.47 -6.73 -16.55
C ASN A 160 18.93 -7.62 -15.40
N ARG A 161 18.45 -7.32 -14.20
CA ARG A 161 18.61 -8.20 -13.04
C ARG A 161 17.36 -8.10 -12.19
N MET A 162 16.70 -9.24 -12.00
CA MET A 162 15.44 -9.31 -11.27
C MET A 162 15.62 -8.82 -9.83
N TYR A 163 14.64 -8.06 -9.35
CA TYR A 163 14.53 -7.59 -7.97
C TYR A 163 15.75 -6.84 -7.41
N HIS A 164 16.55 -6.24 -8.29
CA HIS A 164 17.55 -5.24 -7.92
C HIS A 164 16.87 -4.08 -7.17
N ALA A 165 17.48 -3.62 -6.07
CA ALA A 165 17.01 -2.41 -5.39
C ALA A 165 17.28 -1.18 -6.28
N SER A 166 16.61 -0.06 -6.01
CA SER A 166 16.85 1.22 -6.70
C SER A 166 18.33 1.62 -6.68
N ASP A 167 19.02 1.41 -5.55
CA ASP A 167 20.45 1.71 -5.41
C ASP A 167 21.34 0.83 -6.30
N ASP A 168 20.95 -0.43 -6.54
CA ASP A 168 21.69 -1.30 -7.46
C ASP A 168 21.54 -0.83 -8.92
N ILE A 169 20.39 -0.25 -9.28
CA ILE A 169 20.17 0.36 -10.60
C ILE A 169 21.00 1.63 -10.71
N GLN A 170 20.99 2.48 -9.69
CA GLN A 170 21.80 3.70 -9.66
C GLN A 170 23.30 3.37 -9.81
N ALA A 171 23.79 2.38 -9.07
CA ALA A 171 25.17 1.91 -9.19
C ALA A 171 25.48 1.37 -10.60
N TYR A 172 24.52 0.73 -11.28
CA TYR A 172 24.69 0.36 -12.68
C TYR A 172 24.81 1.59 -13.56
N LEU A 173 23.99 2.62 -13.38
CA LEU A 173 23.97 3.85 -14.19
C LEU A 173 25.27 4.67 -14.07
N GLU A 174 25.96 4.58 -12.93
CA GLU A 174 27.28 5.20 -12.72
C GLU A 174 28.42 4.50 -13.46
N GLY A 175 28.22 3.26 -13.91
CA GLY A 175 29.20 2.49 -14.69
C GLY A 175 29.32 2.91 -16.16
N ASP A 176 30.20 2.23 -16.90
CA ASP A 176 30.51 2.51 -18.31
C ASP A 176 29.77 1.62 -19.33
N ASN A 177 28.95 0.66 -18.86
CA ASN A 177 28.21 -0.24 -19.75
C ASN A 177 27.13 0.54 -20.54
N PRO A 178 27.19 0.60 -21.88
CA PRO A 178 26.33 1.46 -22.68
C PRO A 178 24.94 0.89 -22.95
N LYS A 179 24.66 -0.35 -22.55
CA LYS A 179 23.38 -1.01 -22.80
C LYS A 179 22.25 -0.36 -21.99
N PRO A 180 20.99 -0.42 -22.47
CA PRO A 180 19.86 0.00 -21.66
C PRO A 180 19.66 -0.94 -20.47
N TYR A 181 19.22 -0.39 -19.34
CA TYR A 181 18.78 -1.15 -18.17
C TYR A 181 17.26 -1.23 -18.17
N ILE A 182 16.72 -2.44 -18.30
CA ILE A 182 15.28 -2.69 -18.20
C ILE A 182 15.10 -3.87 -17.27
N ILE A 183 14.42 -3.67 -16.14
CA ILE A 183 14.27 -4.72 -15.14
C ILE A 183 13.13 -5.67 -15.52
N CYS A 184 13.45 -6.93 -15.78
CA CYS A 184 12.49 -7.94 -16.25
C CYS A 184 11.51 -8.39 -15.16
N GLU A 185 11.87 -8.26 -13.88
CA GLU A 185 10.97 -8.45 -12.74
C GLU A 185 11.36 -7.49 -11.62
N TYR A 186 10.43 -6.64 -11.19
CA TYR A 186 10.59 -5.76 -10.03
C TYR A 186 9.26 -5.62 -9.29
N MET A 187 9.28 -5.04 -8.09
CA MET A 187 8.08 -4.79 -7.29
C MET A 187 7.15 -6.00 -7.15
N HIS A 188 7.63 -7.06 -6.50
CA HIS A 188 6.88 -8.29 -6.24
C HIS A 188 5.55 -8.00 -5.51
N ALA A 189 4.41 -8.12 -6.19
CA ALA A 189 3.06 -7.69 -5.79
C ALA A 189 2.31 -8.73 -4.92
N MET A 190 3.05 -9.61 -4.24
CA MET A 190 2.46 -10.61 -3.36
C MET A 190 1.75 -10.02 -2.16
N GLY A 191 0.44 -10.27 -2.10
CA GLY A 191 -0.40 -9.74 -1.03
C GLY A 191 -0.43 -8.21 -1.02
N ASN A 192 -0.26 -7.62 0.17
CA ASN A 192 -0.22 -6.19 0.37
C ASN A 192 1.24 -5.72 0.23
N SER A 193 1.56 -5.19 -0.96
CA SER A 193 2.94 -4.94 -1.40
C SER A 193 3.03 -3.66 -2.25
N ASN A 194 4.00 -3.59 -3.17
CA ASN A 194 4.27 -2.48 -4.10
C ASN A 194 4.67 -1.16 -3.43
N GLY A 195 5.04 -1.20 -2.15
CA GLY A 195 5.60 -0.08 -1.41
C GLY A 195 7.05 0.21 -1.78
N GLY A 196 7.39 1.49 -1.93
CA GLY A 196 8.74 1.96 -2.32
C GLY A 196 8.97 2.05 -3.83
N ALA A 197 7.95 1.80 -4.65
CA ALA A 197 8.05 1.86 -6.12
C ALA A 197 8.49 3.25 -6.65
N LYS A 198 8.25 4.33 -5.90
CA LYS A 198 8.68 5.69 -6.27
C LYS A 198 10.18 5.77 -6.55
N ALA A 199 11.01 5.12 -5.74
CA ALA A 199 12.47 5.16 -5.90
C ALA A 199 12.92 4.62 -7.27
N TYR A 200 12.18 3.65 -7.84
CA TYR A 200 12.42 3.16 -9.20
C TYR A 200 11.95 4.16 -10.26
N TRP A 201 10.73 4.69 -10.11
CA TRP A 201 10.15 5.60 -11.11
C TRP A 201 10.85 6.95 -11.18
N ASP A 202 11.40 7.43 -10.07
CA ASP A 202 12.26 8.62 -10.05
C ASP A 202 13.51 8.41 -10.91
N ILE A 203 14.10 7.20 -10.87
CA ILE A 203 15.23 6.83 -11.74
C ILE A 203 14.77 6.71 -13.20
N PHE A 204 13.63 6.08 -13.45
CA PHE A 204 13.13 5.86 -14.83
C PHE A 204 12.71 7.13 -15.54
N TYR A 205 12.17 8.13 -14.83
CA TYR A 205 11.83 9.43 -15.42
C TYR A 205 13.02 10.39 -15.53
N ALA A 206 14.19 10.03 -15.00
CA ALA A 206 15.40 10.82 -15.21
C ALA A 206 15.98 10.55 -16.61
N ASP A 207 16.69 11.54 -17.16
CA ASP A 207 17.34 11.45 -18.47
C ASP A 207 18.59 10.55 -18.40
N ASN A 208 18.39 9.24 -18.51
CA ASN A 208 19.43 8.23 -18.40
C ASN A 208 19.08 6.94 -19.19
N ARG A 209 19.86 5.86 -19.00
CA ARG A 209 19.73 4.59 -19.72
C ARG A 209 18.82 3.53 -19.05
N ALA A 210 18.16 3.85 -17.93
CA ALA A 210 17.18 2.98 -17.29
C ALA A 210 15.78 3.25 -17.86
N GLN A 211 15.22 2.27 -18.57
CA GLN A 211 14.02 2.45 -19.39
C GLN A 211 12.79 1.71 -18.83
N GLY A 212 12.65 1.66 -17.51
CA GLY A 212 11.52 1.01 -16.85
C GLY A 212 11.72 -0.49 -16.63
N GLY A 213 10.61 -1.24 -16.61
CA GLY A 213 10.61 -2.67 -16.32
C GLY A 213 9.23 -3.27 -16.17
N PHE A 214 9.18 -4.52 -15.69
CA PHE A 214 7.97 -5.32 -15.60
C PHE A 214 7.67 -5.73 -14.17
N VAL A 215 6.55 -5.26 -13.62
CA VAL A 215 6.08 -5.64 -12.28
C VAL A 215 5.85 -7.15 -12.21
N TRP A 216 6.20 -7.80 -11.10
CA TRP A 216 5.87 -9.21 -10.86
C TRP A 216 4.70 -9.32 -9.87
N ASP A 217 3.51 -9.75 -10.24
CA ASP A 217 3.02 -10.02 -11.60
C ASP A 217 1.59 -9.48 -11.80
N TRP A 218 0.95 -9.83 -12.91
CA TRP A 218 -0.36 -9.29 -13.26
C TRP A 218 -1.48 -9.84 -12.38
N MET A 219 -1.62 -11.17 -12.30
CA MET A 219 -2.78 -11.84 -11.71
C MET A 219 -2.37 -12.94 -10.73
N ASP A 220 -3.07 -13.00 -9.59
CA ASP A 220 -2.98 -14.13 -8.67
C ASP A 220 -3.36 -15.45 -9.34
N GLN A 221 -2.53 -16.49 -9.16
CA GLN A 221 -2.74 -17.81 -9.75
C GLN A 221 -3.57 -18.72 -8.82
N GLY A 222 -4.71 -18.21 -8.35
CA GLY A 222 -5.64 -18.94 -7.49
C GLY A 222 -6.74 -19.67 -8.28
N LEU A 223 -7.16 -20.85 -7.81
CA LEU A 223 -8.28 -21.59 -8.39
C LEU A 223 -9.56 -21.37 -7.60
N ARG A 224 -10.67 -21.10 -8.27
CA ARG A 224 -11.95 -20.82 -7.62
C ARG A 224 -12.55 -22.10 -7.04
N GLU A 225 -12.79 -22.09 -5.73
CA GLU A 225 -13.41 -23.20 -5.00
C GLU A 225 -14.58 -22.70 -4.14
N PRO A 226 -15.61 -23.51 -3.90
CA PRO A 226 -16.69 -23.16 -2.99
C PRO A 226 -16.18 -23.12 -1.54
N VAL A 227 -16.69 -22.19 -0.73
CA VAL A 227 -16.41 -22.19 0.71
C VAL A 227 -16.89 -23.51 1.34
N PRO A 228 -16.06 -24.19 2.17
CA PRO A 228 -16.44 -25.46 2.78
C PRO A 228 -17.68 -25.36 3.64
N ASP A 229 -18.43 -26.46 3.72
CA ASP A 229 -19.68 -26.53 4.51
C ASP A 229 -19.50 -26.09 5.96
N ALA A 230 -18.36 -26.39 6.58
CA ALA A 230 -18.04 -25.99 7.95
C ALA A 230 -17.98 -24.46 8.17
N PHE A 231 -17.76 -23.69 7.09
CA PHE A 231 -17.64 -22.23 7.11
C PHE A 231 -18.77 -21.53 6.37
N LYS A 232 -19.78 -22.25 5.85
CA LYS A 232 -20.91 -21.65 5.12
C LYS A 232 -21.71 -20.63 5.93
N ALA A 233 -21.74 -20.76 7.26
CA ALA A 233 -22.39 -19.78 8.13
C ALA A 233 -21.72 -18.39 8.10
N ASN A 234 -20.46 -18.32 7.62
CA ASN A 234 -19.73 -17.06 7.48
C ASN A 234 -19.99 -16.38 6.12
N VAL A 235 -20.62 -17.06 5.15
CA VAL A 235 -20.89 -16.48 3.83
C VAL A 235 -21.82 -15.27 3.96
N GLY A 236 -21.44 -14.14 3.36
CA GLY A 236 -22.14 -12.86 3.47
C GLY A 236 -21.81 -12.07 4.74
N VAL A 237 -20.90 -12.59 5.59
CA VAL A 237 -20.42 -11.90 6.79
C VAL A 237 -19.04 -11.31 6.51
N GLY A 238 -18.95 -9.97 6.49
CA GLY A 238 -17.73 -9.26 6.12
C GLY A 238 -17.26 -9.64 4.71
N PRO A 239 -15.98 -10.01 4.50
CA PRO A 239 -15.44 -10.25 3.15
C PRO A 239 -15.78 -11.64 2.58
N VAL A 240 -16.44 -12.50 3.35
CA VAL A 240 -16.60 -13.91 2.99
C VAL A 240 -17.66 -14.09 1.92
N LYS A 241 -17.22 -14.51 0.73
CA LYS A 241 -18.06 -14.84 -0.42
C LYS A 241 -18.45 -16.32 -0.42
N ASP A 242 -19.30 -16.73 -1.36
CA ASP A 242 -19.69 -18.13 -1.58
C ASP A 242 -18.55 -19.00 -2.13
N THR A 243 -17.60 -18.37 -2.80
CA THR A 243 -16.37 -18.96 -3.34
C THR A 243 -15.14 -18.21 -2.85
N PHE A 244 -13.99 -18.87 -2.88
CA PHE A 244 -12.69 -18.29 -2.59
C PHE A 244 -11.65 -18.77 -3.63
N PHE A 245 -10.46 -18.19 -3.60
CA PHE A 245 -9.36 -18.59 -4.48
C PHE A 245 -8.35 -19.44 -3.71
N ALA A 246 -8.37 -20.75 -3.97
CA ALA A 246 -7.45 -21.72 -3.41
C ALA A 246 -6.04 -21.53 -3.97
N TYR A 247 -5.05 -21.69 -3.09
CA TYR A 247 -3.62 -21.74 -3.41
C TYR A 247 -2.97 -23.02 -2.88
N GLY A 248 -1.67 -23.19 -3.13
CA GLY A 248 -0.91 -24.39 -2.77
C GLY A 248 -1.09 -24.80 -1.31
N GLY A 249 -1.44 -26.07 -1.11
CA GLY A 249 -1.77 -26.69 0.17
C GLY A 249 -3.25 -27.07 0.24
N TRP A 250 -4.13 -26.42 -0.54
CA TRP A 250 -5.55 -26.78 -0.58
C TRP A 250 -5.77 -28.19 -1.12
N PHE A 251 -5.20 -28.49 -2.30
CA PHE A 251 -5.31 -29.80 -2.94
C PHE A 251 -4.16 -30.74 -2.54
N GLU A 252 -3.02 -30.16 -2.21
CA GLU A 252 -1.77 -30.89 -1.96
C GLU A 252 -1.68 -31.48 -0.55
N ASP A 253 -2.15 -30.77 0.50
CA ASP A 253 -2.10 -31.28 1.88
C ASP A 253 -2.86 -32.62 2.02
N PRO A 254 -4.11 -32.77 1.52
CA PRO A 254 -4.83 -34.04 1.58
C PRO A 254 -4.14 -35.18 0.83
N ALA A 255 -3.36 -34.86 -0.20
CA ALA A 255 -2.63 -35.82 -1.02
C ALA A 255 -1.20 -36.10 -0.53
N GLY A 256 -0.72 -35.38 0.49
CA GLY A 256 0.67 -35.45 0.96
C GLY A 256 1.69 -34.97 -0.08
N ILE A 257 1.27 -34.07 -0.97
CA ILE A 257 2.11 -33.50 -2.04
C ILE A 257 2.79 -32.23 -1.51
N ARG A 258 4.05 -32.03 -1.90
CA ARG A 258 4.79 -30.81 -1.55
C ARG A 258 4.24 -29.61 -2.33
N HIS A 259 4.08 -28.47 -1.66
CA HIS A 259 3.67 -27.20 -2.23
C HIS A 259 4.44 -26.04 -1.59
N ASP A 260 4.39 -24.85 -2.21
CA ASP A 260 5.05 -23.62 -1.72
C ASP A 260 4.05 -22.57 -1.19
N GLY A 261 2.89 -23.03 -0.72
CA GLY A 261 1.88 -22.19 -0.07
C GLY A 261 1.26 -21.16 -1.00
N ASN A 262 1.09 -19.93 -0.51
CA ASN A 262 0.51 -18.82 -1.26
C ASN A 262 1.50 -18.11 -2.20
N PHE A 263 2.70 -18.65 -2.46
CA PHE A 263 3.70 -17.99 -3.31
C PHE A 263 3.32 -17.90 -4.80
N CYS A 264 2.15 -18.41 -5.19
CA CYS A 264 1.51 -18.19 -6.49
C CYS A 264 0.54 -16.99 -6.51
N MET A 265 0.35 -16.31 -5.38
CA MET A 265 -0.58 -15.18 -5.23
C MET A 265 0.17 -13.84 -5.26
N ASN A 266 0.75 -13.53 -6.43
CA ASN A 266 1.67 -12.41 -6.63
C ASN A 266 1.09 -11.25 -7.45
N GLY A 267 -0.21 -11.28 -7.74
CA GLY A 267 -0.81 -10.41 -8.74
C GLY A 267 -1.08 -9.00 -8.24
N LEU A 268 -0.92 -8.04 -9.14
CA LEU A 268 -1.52 -6.71 -9.04
C LEU A 268 -3.07 -6.77 -9.02
N ILE A 269 -3.65 -7.75 -9.70
CA ILE A 269 -5.08 -8.07 -9.65
C ILE A 269 -5.31 -9.45 -9.01
N ASP A 270 -6.48 -9.67 -8.43
CA ASP A 270 -6.87 -10.99 -7.93
C ASP A 270 -7.22 -11.96 -9.08
N ALA A 271 -7.40 -13.24 -8.75
CA ALA A 271 -7.74 -14.27 -9.73
C ALA A 271 -9.13 -14.07 -10.38
N GLY A 272 -9.94 -13.14 -9.88
CA GLY A 272 -11.22 -12.70 -10.43
C GLY A 272 -11.14 -11.42 -11.28
N GLN A 273 -9.94 -11.02 -11.70
CA GLN A 273 -9.66 -9.79 -12.45
C GLN A 273 -10.10 -8.49 -11.73
N GLN A 274 -10.05 -8.48 -10.40
CA GLN A 274 -10.28 -7.27 -9.60
C GLN A 274 -8.94 -6.61 -9.20
N PRO A 275 -8.75 -5.32 -9.50
CA PRO A 275 -7.55 -4.59 -9.08
C PRO A 275 -7.38 -4.56 -7.56
N LYS A 276 -6.17 -4.88 -7.08
CA LYS A 276 -5.77 -4.64 -5.69
C LYS A 276 -5.23 -3.21 -5.54
N PRO A 277 -5.10 -2.69 -4.30
CA PRO A 277 -4.55 -1.35 -4.05
C PRO A 277 -3.20 -1.07 -4.73
N GLY A 278 -2.32 -2.08 -4.85
CA GLY A 278 -1.03 -1.96 -5.54
C GLY A 278 -1.13 -1.47 -7.00
N VAL A 279 -2.20 -1.79 -7.73
CA VAL A 279 -2.43 -1.32 -9.11
C VAL A 279 -2.55 0.20 -9.17
N PHE A 280 -3.26 0.81 -8.22
CA PHE A 280 -3.50 2.25 -8.24
C PHE A 280 -2.23 3.05 -7.95
N ALA A 281 -1.35 2.51 -7.08
CA ALA A 281 -0.02 3.06 -6.88
C ALA A 281 0.82 2.99 -8.17
N MET A 282 0.81 1.86 -8.87
CA MET A 282 1.50 1.73 -10.15
C MET A 282 0.90 2.66 -11.21
N LYS A 283 -0.42 2.78 -11.28
CA LYS A 283 -1.11 3.71 -12.18
C LYS A 283 -0.65 5.15 -11.98
N TYR A 284 -0.58 5.61 -10.74
CA TYR A 284 -0.09 6.95 -10.42
C TYR A 284 1.35 7.12 -10.89
N LEU A 285 2.24 6.20 -10.50
CA LEU A 285 3.66 6.28 -10.83
C LEU A 285 3.91 6.16 -12.35
N GLN A 286 3.04 5.48 -13.08
CA GLN A 286 3.10 5.28 -14.53
C GLN A 286 2.35 6.35 -15.33
N ARG A 287 1.75 7.35 -14.71
CA ARG A 287 0.95 8.36 -15.43
C ARG A 287 1.77 9.12 -16.48
N ASN A 288 1.14 9.52 -17.57
CA ASN A 288 1.83 10.18 -18.70
C ASN A 288 1.80 11.72 -18.62
N VAL A 289 1.09 12.30 -17.65
CA VAL A 289 1.06 13.74 -17.44
C VAL A 289 1.41 14.02 -16.00
N HIS A 290 2.47 14.80 -15.78
CA HIS A 290 2.91 15.23 -14.46
C HIS A 290 2.66 16.72 -14.31
N VAL A 291 2.19 17.13 -13.14
CA VAL A 291 2.14 18.54 -12.73
C VAL A 291 3.15 18.75 -11.62
N GLU A 292 3.88 19.85 -11.68
CA GLU A 292 4.84 20.27 -10.65
C GLU A 292 4.56 21.73 -10.26
N PRO A 293 4.56 22.09 -8.96
CA PRO A 293 4.36 23.47 -8.55
C PRO A 293 5.61 24.30 -8.83
N VAL A 294 5.42 25.48 -9.43
CA VAL A 294 6.50 26.45 -9.67
C VAL A 294 6.35 27.65 -8.72
N ASP A 295 5.13 28.18 -8.61
CA ASP A 295 4.74 29.16 -7.59
C ASP A 295 3.28 28.93 -7.20
N LEU A 296 3.07 28.25 -6.07
CA LEU A 296 1.73 27.91 -5.57
C LEU A 296 0.88 29.15 -5.29
N LYS A 297 1.48 30.24 -4.81
CA LYS A 297 0.74 31.47 -4.46
C LYS A 297 0.29 32.21 -5.72
N ALA A 298 1.13 32.21 -6.75
CA ALA A 298 0.79 32.77 -8.05
C ALA A 298 -0.01 31.80 -8.94
N GLY A 299 -0.37 30.61 -8.45
CA GLY A 299 -1.09 29.60 -9.23
C GLY A 299 -0.33 29.11 -10.47
N THR A 300 1.00 29.07 -10.42
CA THR A 300 1.85 28.70 -11.56
C THR A 300 2.41 27.29 -11.40
N PHE A 301 2.20 26.47 -12.42
CA PHE A 301 2.55 25.05 -12.44
C PHE A 301 3.24 24.68 -13.75
N LEU A 302 4.12 23.69 -13.71
CA LEU A 302 4.73 23.08 -14.88
C LEU A 302 3.98 21.78 -15.20
N VAL A 303 3.43 21.67 -16.40
CA VAL A 303 2.80 20.44 -16.90
C VAL A 303 3.75 19.75 -17.87
N ARG A 304 4.06 18.48 -17.65
CA ARG A 304 4.97 17.68 -18.48
C ARG A 304 4.24 16.54 -19.16
N ASN A 305 4.52 16.35 -20.45
CA ASN A 305 3.99 15.27 -21.28
C ASN A 305 5.03 14.13 -21.40
N TRP A 306 4.69 12.95 -20.89
CA TRP A 306 5.47 11.72 -21.02
C TRP A 306 4.92 10.74 -22.07
N PHE A 307 3.89 11.11 -22.83
CA PHE A 307 3.54 10.35 -24.04
C PHE A 307 4.68 10.41 -25.06
N ASP A 308 4.90 9.30 -25.74
CA ASP A 308 6.00 9.16 -26.71
C ASP A 308 5.66 9.73 -28.09
N PHE A 309 4.37 9.74 -28.47
CA PHE A 309 3.93 10.03 -29.84
C PHE A 309 2.71 10.95 -29.94
N SER A 310 2.13 11.38 -28.82
CA SER A 310 0.90 12.16 -28.79
C SER A 310 1.05 13.43 -27.97
N THR A 311 0.36 14.50 -28.39
CA THR A 311 0.18 15.69 -27.56
C THR A 311 -0.84 15.40 -26.45
N VAL A 312 -0.78 16.12 -25.33
CA VAL A 312 -1.71 15.89 -24.20
C VAL A 312 -3.17 16.11 -24.62
N ASP A 313 -3.46 17.24 -25.25
CA ASP A 313 -4.80 17.63 -25.73
C ASP A 313 -5.44 16.67 -26.75
N SER A 314 -4.63 15.89 -27.47
CA SER A 314 -5.14 14.89 -28.42
C SER A 314 -5.78 13.68 -27.74
N LEU A 315 -5.39 13.39 -26.49
CA LEU A 315 -5.75 12.17 -25.78
C LEU A 315 -6.51 12.43 -24.48
N LEU A 316 -6.27 13.56 -23.82
CA LEU A 316 -6.73 13.83 -22.47
C LEU A 316 -7.41 15.19 -22.34
N ASP A 317 -8.44 15.24 -21.50
CA ASP A 317 -9.02 16.47 -20.98
C ASP A 317 -8.43 16.75 -19.60
N GLY A 318 -7.86 17.94 -19.41
CA GLY A 318 -7.28 18.39 -18.15
C GLY A 318 -8.21 19.35 -17.42
N ARG A 319 -8.33 19.19 -16.10
CA ARG A 319 -9.02 20.14 -15.21
C ARG A 319 -8.29 20.26 -13.88
N TRP A 320 -8.60 21.30 -13.14
CA TRP A 320 -8.17 21.47 -11.75
C TRP A 320 -9.38 21.73 -10.85
N VAL A 321 -9.28 21.29 -9.60
CA VAL A 321 -10.28 21.48 -8.55
C VAL A 321 -9.57 21.93 -7.28
N ILE A 322 -10.06 22.97 -6.62
CA ILE A 322 -9.62 23.40 -5.30
C ILE A 322 -10.69 23.00 -4.29
N GLU A 323 -10.29 22.25 -3.27
CA GLU A 323 -11.16 21.78 -2.19
C GLU A 323 -10.62 22.29 -0.85
N ALA A 324 -11.50 22.73 0.04
CA ALA A 324 -11.20 23.10 1.42
C ALA A 324 -12.02 22.20 2.35
N ASP A 325 -11.35 21.44 3.21
CA ASP A 325 -11.97 20.52 4.18
C ASP A 325 -12.97 19.51 3.54
N GLY A 326 -12.76 19.20 2.26
CA GLY A 326 -13.60 18.30 1.46
C GLY A 326 -14.70 18.97 0.64
N ASP A 327 -14.90 20.28 0.82
CA ASP A 327 -15.85 21.06 0.03
C ASP A 327 -15.15 21.72 -1.17
N GLN A 328 -15.75 21.58 -2.36
CA GLN A 328 -15.23 22.20 -3.57
C GLN A 328 -15.43 23.73 -3.52
N ILE A 329 -14.31 24.46 -3.64
CA ILE A 329 -14.27 25.94 -3.58
C ILE A 329 -14.17 26.56 -4.97
N ALA A 330 -13.37 25.96 -5.85
CA ALA A 330 -13.17 26.42 -7.22
C ALA A 330 -12.82 25.25 -8.13
N GLU A 331 -13.10 25.40 -9.41
CA GLU A 331 -12.66 24.48 -10.45
C GLU A 331 -12.41 25.24 -11.75
N GLY A 332 -11.66 24.63 -12.65
CA GLY A 332 -11.50 25.14 -14.00
C GLY A 332 -10.95 24.09 -14.95
N ASP A 333 -11.29 24.24 -16.22
CA ASP A 333 -10.69 23.44 -17.28
C ASP A 333 -9.29 23.98 -17.60
N LEU A 334 -8.35 23.06 -17.86
CA LEU A 334 -7.07 23.42 -18.46
C LEU A 334 -7.32 23.61 -19.96
N SER A 335 -7.15 24.84 -20.45
CA SER A 335 -7.22 25.14 -21.89
C SER A 335 -6.38 24.14 -22.68
N ALA A 336 -6.79 23.79 -23.92
CA ALA A 336 -6.15 22.77 -24.75
C ALA A 336 -4.62 22.76 -24.61
N LEU A 337 -4.12 21.82 -23.81
CA LEU A 337 -2.71 21.69 -23.45
C LEU A 337 -1.98 21.05 -24.63
N HIS A 338 -1.62 21.88 -25.61
CA HIS A 338 -0.89 21.44 -26.81
C HIS A 338 0.60 21.19 -26.51
N ILE A 339 0.86 20.30 -25.55
CA ILE A 339 2.20 19.95 -25.09
C ILE A 339 2.67 18.77 -25.92
N ALA A 340 3.69 18.98 -26.75
CA ALA A 340 4.31 17.95 -27.59
C ALA A 340 4.87 16.77 -26.75
N PRO A 341 5.05 15.59 -27.35
CA PRO A 341 5.73 14.46 -26.71
C PRO A 341 7.02 14.89 -26.01
N HIS A 342 7.24 14.39 -24.79
CA HIS A 342 8.43 14.64 -23.97
C HIS A 342 8.73 16.11 -23.69
N SER A 343 7.75 17.00 -23.88
CA SER A 343 7.86 18.44 -23.66
C SER A 343 7.10 18.88 -22.40
N ASN A 344 7.24 20.15 -22.03
CA ASN A 344 6.54 20.75 -20.90
C ASN A 344 6.10 22.18 -21.21
N GLU A 345 5.11 22.66 -20.46
CA GLU A 345 4.56 24.01 -20.56
C GLU A 345 4.25 24.55 -19.17
N LEU A 346 4.47 25.86 -18.96
CA LEU A 346 4.03 26.56 -17.78
C LEU A 346 2.57 26.97 -17.96
N ILE A 347 1.74 26.61 -16.98
CA ILE A 347 0.36 27.09 -16.89
C ILE A 347 0.22 28.00 -15.67
N THR A 348 -0.68 28.96 -15.80
CA THR A 348 -1.12 29.79 -14.67
C THR A 348 -2.63 29.66 -14.58
N ILE A 349 -3.13 29.37 -13.38
CA ILE A 349 -4.56 29.30 -13.10
C ILE A 349 -4.99 30.49 -12.25
N ASP A 350 -6.25 30.89 -12.40
CA ASP A 350 -6.83 31.98 -11.62
C ASP A 350 -7.18 31.49 -10.21
N MET A 351 -6.25 31.67 -9.28
CA MET A 351 -6.43 31.31 -7.87
C MET A 351 -7.47 32.21 -7.19
N PRO A 352 -8.40 31.65 -6.39
CA PRO A 352 -9.27 32.46 -5.53
C PRO A 352 -8.44 33.33 -4.57
N ALA A 353 -8.85 34.59 -4.39
CA ALA A 353 -8.30 35.43 -3.34
C ALA A 353 -8.72 34.92 -1.95
N ASP A 354 -7.82 35.09 -0.97
CA ASP A 354 -8.05 34.78 0.45
C ASP A 354 -8.47 33.32 0.71
N LEU A 355 -7.69 32.35 0.21
CA LEU A 355 -7.97 30.91 0.37
C LEU A 355 -8.20 30.51 1.84
N ASP A 356 -7.44 31.09 2.78
CA ASP A 356 -7.50 30.80 4.22
C ASP A 356 -8.90 30.98 4.83
N ARG A 357 -9.80 31.73 4.18
CA ARG A 357 -11.18 31.91 4.68
C ARG A 357 -12.06 30.67 4.51
N PHE A 358 -11.64 29.71 3.69
CA PHE A 358 -12.48 28.58 3.28
C PHE A 358 -12.30 27.33 4.14
N GLY A 359 -11.20 27.19 4.86
CA GLY A 359 -10.96 26.03 5.71
C GLY A 359 -9.52 25.90 6.22
N GLU A 360 -9.29 24.85 6.99
CA GLU A 360 -7.98 24.56 7.60
C GLU A 360 -7.05 23.83 6.65
N SER A 361 -7.60 23.02 5.75
CA SER A 361 -6.83 22.15 4.86
C SER A 361 -7.34 22.27 3.44
N ILE A 362 -6.56 23.00 2.63
CA ILE A 362 -6.92 23.36 1.27
C ILE A 362 -5.97 22.67 0.29
N PHE A 363 -6.53 21.99 -0.69
CA PHE A 363 -5.79 21.30 -1.73
C PHE A 363 -6.23 21.76 -3.10
N ILE A 364 -5.28 21.81 -4.03
CA ILE A 364 -5.57 21.79 -5.46
C ILE A 364 -5.25 20.41 -6.03
N THR A 365 -6.19 19.86 -6.79
CA THR A 365 -6.05 18.60 -7.52
C THR A 365 -6.14 18.86 -9.02
N PHE A 366 -5.11 18.48 -9.77
CA PHE A 366 -5.16 18.40 -11.22
C PHE A 366 -5.59 16.99 -11.62
N GLU A 367 -6.50 16.90 -12.57
CA GLU A 367 -6.99 15.63 -13.11
C GLU A 367 -6.89 15.63 -14.64
N PHE A 368 -6.41 14.52 -15.20
CA PHE A 368 -6.41 14.28 -16.64
C PHE A 368 -7.20 13.02 -16.96
N ARG A 369 -8.24 13.18 -17.78
CA ARG A 369 -9.22 12.14 -18.08
C ARG A 369 -9.18 11.79 -19.55
N ALA A 370 -9.39 10.51 -19.85
CA ALA A 370 -9.40 9.97 -21.21
C ALA A 370 -10.44 10.69 -22.08
N ARG A 371 -10.05 11.16 -23.25
CA ARG A 371 -10.98 11.52 -24.33
C ARG A 371 -11.50 10.26 -25.02
N GLU A 372 -12.51 10.41 -25.87
CA GLU A 372 -13.04 9.31 -26.69
C GLU A 372 -11.94 8.66 -27.55
N ASP A 373 -11.03 9.48 -28.09
CA ASP A 373 -9.92 9.03 -28.94
C ASP A 373 -8.72 8.45 -28.16
N PHE A 374 -8.78 8.37 -26.82
CA PHE A 374 -7.65 7.85 -26.02
C PHE A 374 -7.32 6.39 -26.36
N HIS A 375 -8.33 5.51 -26.26
CA HIS A 375 -8.18 4.08 -26.49
C HIS A 375 -9.55 3.39 -26.58
N PRO A 376 -9.81 2.47 -27.53
CA PRO A 376 -11.14 1.88 -27.75
C PRO A 376 -11.68 1.04 -26.57
N LEU A 377 -10.81 0.52 -25.70
CA LEU A 377 -11.21 -0.24 -24.50
C LEU A 377 -11.35 0.63 -23.24
N VAL A 378 -10.94 1.90 -23.28
CA VAL A 378 -10.98 2.78 -22.11
C VAL A 378 -12.09 3.79 -22.30
N LYS A 379 -13.01 3.84 -21.33
CA LYS A 379 -14.15 4.74 -21.41
C LYS A 379 -13.70 6.21 -21.35
N SER A 380 -14.27 7.07 -22.19
CA SER A 380 -14.12 8.52 -22.07
C SER A 380 -14.49 9.00 -20.65
N GLY A 381 -13.71 9.93 -20.11
CA GLY A 381 -13.83 10.43 -18.74
C GLY A 381 -13.06 9.61 -17.69
N HIS A 382 -12.48 8.46 -18.06
CA HIS A 382 -11.65 7.66 -17.17
C HIS A 382 -10.42 8.43 -16.68
N LEU A 383 -10.20 8.48 -15.37
CA LEU A 383 -9.06 9.20 -14.78
C LEU A 383 -7.75 8.45 -15.11
N LEU A 384 -6.79 9.11 -15.74
CA LEU A 384 -5.50 8.52 -16.13
C LEU A 384 -4.32 9.13 -15.39
N ALA A 385 -4.38 10.42 -15.05
CA ALA A 385 -3.36 11.08 -14.26
C ALA A 385 -4.00 12.03 -13.26
N TRP A 386 -3.39 12.16 -12.09
CA TRP A 386 -3.71 13.21 -11.13
C TRP A 386 -2.45 13.64 -10.39
N ASP A 387 -2.45 14.87 -9.91
CA ASP A 387 -1.42 15.45 -9.04
C ASP A 387 -2.11 16.41 -8.07
N GLN A 388 -1.76 16.35 -6.77
CA GLN A 388 -2.41 17.14 -5.73
C GLN A 388 -1.38 17.87 -4.87
N PHE A 389 -1.67 19.13 -4.54
CA PHE A 389 -0.79 20.01 -3.77
C PHE A 389 -1.57 20.72 -2.68
N GLU A 390 -0.96 20.84 -1.50
CA GLU A 390 -1.49 21.62 -0.39
C GLU A 390 -1.25 23.11 -0.63
N LEU A 391 -2.29 23.94 -0.47
CA LEU A 391 -2.25 25.38 -0.73
C LEU A 391 -2.13 26.24 0.52
N THR A 392 -2.09 25.64 1.73
CA THR A 392 -2.27 26.24 3.07
C THR A 392 -3.71 26.54 3.46
N GLY A 393 -4.01 26.34 4.75
CA GLY A 393 -5.20 26.84 5.43
C GLY A 393 -4.84 27.28 6.85
N THR A 394 -5.77 27.95 7.53
CA THR A 394 -5.57 28.45 8.90
C THR A 394 -6.22 27.48 9.88
N PRO A 395 -5.48 26.88 10.83
CA PRO A 395 -6.08 25.99 11.84
C PRO A 395 -7.17 26.71 12.63
N ALA A 396 -8.30 26.07 12.93
CA ALA A 396 -9.26 26.66 13.83
C ALA A 396 -8.66 26.80 15.22
N VAL A 397 -9.01 27.90 15.87
CA VAL A 397 -8.68 28.15 17.26
C VAL A 397 -9.79 27.53 18.11
N GLY A 398 -9.41 26.67 19.04
CA GLY A 398 -10.36 26.14 20.03
C GLY A 398 -11.02 27.27 20.83
N GLN A 399 -12.24 27.02 21.29
CA GLN A 399 -12.99 28.01 22.07
C GLN A 399 -12.88 27.71 23.57
N ASP A 400 -12.99 28.76 24.40
CA ASP A 400 -13.16 28.60 25.84
C ASP A 400 -14.62 28.22 26.13
N ILE A 401 -14.87 26.96 26.49
CA ILE A 401 -16.22 26.43 26.69
C ILE A 401 -16.55 26.38 28.18
N GLN A 402 -17.71 26.96 28.51
CA GLN A 402 -18.22 27.03 29.88
C GLN A 402 -18.83 25.69 30.33
N GLY A 403 -18.59 25.30 31.57
CA GLY A 403 -19.16 24.11 32.19
C GLY A 403 -18.19 23.48 33.19
N ALA A 404 -18.57 22.33 33.75
CA ALA A 404 -17.67 21.54 34.58
C ALA A 404 -17.99 20.06 34.47
N VAL A 405 -16.95 19.23 34.50
CA VAL A 405 -17.05 17.80 34.75
C VAL A 405 -16.79 17.50 36.22
N THR A 406 -17.20 16.33 36.68
CA THR A 406 -16.91 15.81 38.03
C THR A 406 -16.16 14.50 37.93
N VAL A 407 -15.06 14.37 38.67
CA VAL A 407 -14.34 13.10 38.80
C VAL A 407 -14.93 12.27 39.96
N GLN A 408 -15.23 11.01 39.67
CA GLN A 408 -15.65 9.99 40.64
C GLN A 408 -14.64 8.86 40.64
N GLU A 409 -13.93 8.70 41.75
CA GLU A 409 -12.87 7.69 41.88
C GLU A 409 -13.33 6.53 42.78
N SER A 410 -13.10 5.31 42.33
CA SER A 410 -13.29 4.08 43.11
C SER A 410 -11.96 3.31 43.25
N GLY A 411 -11.98 2.14 43.88
CA GLY A 411 -10.80 1.28 43.96
C GLY A 411 -10.35 0.74 42.59
N GLU A 412 -11.30 0.55 41.68
CA GLU A 412 -11.08 -0.11 40.39
C GLU A 412 -11.10 0.87 39.20
N ASP A 413 -11.85 1.96 39.32
CA ASP A 413 -12.15 2.85 38.19
C ASP A 413 -11.98 4.34 38.54
N ILE A 414 -11.78 5.15 37.49
CA ILE A 414 -11.97 6.61 37.50
C ILE A 414 -13.08 6.93 36.50
N ALA A 415 -14.15 7.57 36.94
CA ALA A 415 -15.21 8.04 36.05
C ALA A 415 -15.26 9.56 36.01
N VAL A 416 -15.20 10.14 34.81
CA VAL A 416 -15.45 11.56 34.57
C VAL A 416 -16.87 11.71 34.06
N VAL A 417 -17.68 12.52 34.75
CA VAL A 417 -19.11 12.71 34.46
C VAL A 417 -19.37 14.16 34.11
N GLY A 418 -20.05 14.40 32.99
CA GLY A 418 -20.57 15.71 32.61
C GLY A 418 -22.06 15.64 32.27
N GLU A 419 -22.58 16.67 31.63
CA GLU A 419 -23.97 16.69 31.18
C GLU A 419 -24.16 15.71 30.01
N GLY A 420 -24.96 14.66 30.22
CA GLY A 420 -25.29 13.71 29.16
C GLY A 420 -24.22 12.66 28.85
N PHE A 421 -23.02 12.74 29.42
CA PHE A 421 -21.94 11.78 29.15
C PHE A 421 -21.21 11.27 30.39
N ARG A 422 -20.58 10.09 30.23
CA ARG A 422 -19.70 9.48 31.21
C ARG A 422 -18.54 8.77 30.52
N VAL A 423 -17.31 9.11 30.91
CA VAL A 423 -16.08 8.43 30.49
C VAL A 423 -15.52 7.66 31.68
N ARG A 424 -15.23 6.38 31.52
CA ARG A 424 -14.68 5.53 32.59
C ARG A 424 -13.32 4.98 32.18
N PHE A 425 -12.38 5.02 33.11
CA PHE A 425 -11.04 4.45 32.97
C PHE A 425 -10.84 3.33 33.98
N ASP A 426 -10.33 2.19 33.52
CA ASP A 426 -9.95 1.06 34.39
C ASP A 426 -8.53 1.29 34.93
N LYS A 427 -8.38 1.25 36.25
CA LYS A 427 -7.08 1.53 36.90
C LYS A 427 -6.06 0.39 36.76
N GLY A 428 -6.53 -0.85 36.61
CA GLY A 428 -5.64 -2.02 36.53
C GLY A 428 -4.90 -2.09 35.20
N THR A 429 -5.61 -1.80 34.12
CA THR A 429 -5.10 -1.81 32.75
C THR A 429 -4.68 -0.42 32.27
N GLY A 430 -5.18 0.64 32.89
CA GLY A 430 -4.92 2.03 32.51
C GLY A 430 -5.48 2.34 31.13
N THR A 431 -6.68 1.85 30.82
CA THR A 431 -7.36 2.02 29.53
C THR A 431 -8.68 2.76 29.75
N LEU A 432 -9.20 3.37 28.68
CA LEU A 432 -10.60 3.79 28.67
C LEU A 432 -11.45 2.51 28.60
N ALA A 433 -12.40 2.37 29.52
CA ALA A 433 -13.23 1.20 29.72
C ALA A 433 -14.72 1.43 29.44
N SER A 434 -15.12 2.66 29.13
CA SER A 434 -16.44 3.03 28.60
C SER A 434 -16.44 4.50 28.21
N PHE A 435 -17.11 4.83 27.11
CA PHE A 435 -17.49 6.19 26.75
C PHE A 435 -18.96 6.20 26.34
N LEU A 436 -19.81 6.58 27.30
CA LEU A 436 -21.26 6.59 27.19
C LEU A 436 -21.76 8.02 27.00
N VAL A 437 -22.62 8.25 26.00
CA VAL A 437 -23.24 9.55 25.71
C VAL A 437 -24.73 9.35 25.45
N GLU A 438 -25.58 10.03 26.19
CA GLU A 438 -27.05 9.96 26.10
C GLU A 438 -27.59 8.50 26.07
N GLY A 439 -26.92 7.61 26.82
CA GLY A 439 -27.27 6.19 26.90
C GLY A 439 -26.75 5.32 25.74
N VAL A 440 -26.00 5.88 24.79
CA VAL A 440 -25.32 5.17 23.69
C VAL A 440 -23.86 4.96 24.05
N GLU A 441 -23.42 3.70 24.06
CA GLU A 441 -22.01 3.37 24.24
C GLU A 441 -21.27 3.62 22.93
N LEU A 442 -20.35 4.58 22.90
CA LEU A 442 -19.53 4.87 21.71
C LEU A 442 -18.26 4.00 21.69
N LEU A 443 -17.56 3.94 22.82
CA LEU A 443 -16.36 3.14 23.01
C LEU A 443 -16.55 2.16 24.15
N ARG A 444 -16.44 0.86 23.87
CA ARG A 444 -16.48 -0.17 24.92
C ARG A 444 -15.15 -0.25 25.66
N GLU A 445 -14.06 0.03 24.94
CA GLU A 445 -12.71 -0.06 25.47
C GLU A 445 -11.71 0.66 24.53
N GLY A 446 -10.58 1.13 25.04
CA GLY A 446 -9.43 1.47 24.18
C GLY A 446 -8.31 2.24 24.88
N GLY A 447 -7.46 2.90 24.10
CA GLY A 447 -6.21 3.46 24.60
C GLY A 447 -5.17 2.37 24.91
N ARG A 448 -5.28 1.23 24.21
CA ARG A 448 -4.40 0.07 24.34
C ARG A 448 -3.26 0.19 23.33
N PRO A 449 -1.98 0.10 23.73
CA PRO A 449 -0.85 0.25 22.81
C PRO A 449 -0.82 -0.87 21.77
N ASP A 450 -0.59 -0.50 20.51
CA ASP A 450 -0.42 -1.45 19.41
C ASP A 450 0.85 -1.09 18.62
N LEU A 451 1.85 -1.98 18.67
CA LEU A 451 3.14 -1.79 17.99
C LEU A 451 3.37 -2.75 16.82
N SER A 452 2.37 -3.56 16.50
CA SER A 452 2.42 -4.57 15.46
C SER A 452 1.18 -4.52 14.58
N ARG A 453 1.11 -5.42 13.61
CA ARG A 453 -0.01 -5.62 12.69
C ARG A 453 -0.06 -7.05 12.21
N ALA A 454 -1.15 -7.44 11.54
CA ALA A 454 -1.26 -8.78 10.96
C ALA A 454 -0.29 -8.88 9.80
N GLN A 455 0.87 -9.51 10.02
CA GLN A 455 2.02 -9.38 9.11
C GLN A 455 1.66 -9.66 7.66
N THR A 456 2.11 -8.80 6.73
CA THR A 456 1.99 -9.00 5.29
C THR A 456 2.87 -10.16 4.81
N ASP A 457 2.66 -10.63 3.58
CA ASP A 457 3.50 -11.67 2.98
C ASP A 457 4.98 -11.28 2.92
N ASN A 458 5.27 -10.00 2.65
CA ASN A 458 6.63 -9.44 2.68
C ASN A 458 7.23 -9.53 4.09
N GLU A 459 6.49 -9.09 5.10
CA GLU A 459 6.98 -9.03 6.48
C GLU A 459 7.25 -10.42 7.09
N ARG A 460 6.48 -11.44 6.69
CA ARG A 460 6.72 -12.82 7.12
C ARG A 460 8.04 -13.37 6.57
N ARG A 461 8.50 -12.88 5.41
CA ARG A 461 9.66 -13.43 4.69
C ARG A 461 10.89 -12.51 4.69
N GLN A 462 10.79 -11.23 5.04
CA GLN A 462 11.92 -10.29 5.11
C GLN A 462 13.05 -10.70 6.06
N SER A 463 14.25 -10.18 5.84
CA SER A 463 15.45 -10.49 6.63
C SER A 463 15.48 -9.73 7.96
N VAL A 464 14.96 -8.50 7.98
CA VAL A 464 14.75 -7.70 9.18
C VAL A 464 13.46 -8.17 9.84
N LYS A 465 13.54 -9.22 10.65
CA LYS A 465 12.34 -9.83 11.24
C LYS A 465 11.71 -8.90 12.29
N PRO A 466 10.39 -8.63 12.22
CA PRO A 466 9.69 -7.95 13.29
C PRO A 466 9.86 -8.74 14.57
N PHE A 467 10.22 -8.05 15.65
CA PHE A 467 10.46 -8.70 16.92
C PHE A 467 9.15 -9.20 17.53
N ALA A 468 9.11 -10.48 17.92
CA ALA A 468 7.88 -11.11 18.43
C ALA A 468 7.30 -10.42 19.67
N GLY A 469 8.11 -9.70 20.45
CA GLY A 469 7.63 -8.91 21.59
C GLY A 469 6.69 -7.76 21.19
N LEU A 470 6.71 -7.31 19.92
CA LEU A 470 5.78 -6.32 19.38
C LEU A 470 4.34 -6.84 19.36
N ASP A 471 4.14 -8.13 19.07
CA ASP A 471 2.81 -8.75 18.97
C ASP A 471 2.11 -8.86 20.34
N THR A 472 2.87 -8.82 21.44
CA THR A 472 2.36 -9.01 22.81
C THR A 472 2.37 -7.72 23.63
N VAL A 473 2.73 -6.57 23.04
CA VAL A 473 2.78 -5.27 23.76
C VAL A 473 1.43 -4.97 24.40
N TYR A 474 0.37 -5.27 23.67
CA TYR A 474 -0.99 -5.13 24.10
C TYR A 474 -1.29 -5.81 25.45
N ASP A 475 -0.89 -7.07 25.60
CA ASP A 475 -1.16 -7.90 26.78
C ASP A 475 -0.17 -7.65 27.92
N THR A 476 1.01 -7.13 27.62
CA THR A 476 2.13 -7.03 28.58
C THR A 476 2.37 -5.62 29.09
N ALA A 477 1.77 -4.60 28.49
CA ALA A 477 1.83 -3.22 28.97
C ALA A 477 1.32 -3.15 30.42
N ALA A 478 2.07 -2.49 31.29
CA ALA A 478 1.74 -2.41 32.71
C ALA A 478 1.69 -0.96 33.17
N VAL A 479 0.65 -0.62 33.93
CA VAL A 479 0.48 0.71 34.53
C VAL A 479 1.56 0.93 35.59
N GLU A 480 2.33 2.01 35.43
CA GLU A 480 3.29 2.48 36.43
C GLU A 480 2.65 3.53 37.34
N SER A 481 1.87 4.45 36.77
CA SER A 481 1.12 5.44 37.55
C SER A 481 -0.10 5.97 36.82
N ILE A 482 -1.07 6.42 37.60
CA ILE A 482 -2.23 7.19 37.12
C ILE A 482 -2.32 8.44 38.00
N ALA A 483 -2.38 9.61 37.38
CA ALA A 483 -2.59 10.88 38.06
C ALA A 483 -3.88 11.53 37.55
N VAL A 484 -4.63 12.16 38.47
CA VAL A 484 -5.88 12.84 38.17
C VAL A 484 -5.78 14.28 38.63
N ASP A 485 -6.08 15.22 37.74
CA ASP A 485 -6.14 16.66 38.02
C ASP A 485 -7.48 17.22 37.53
N GLU A 486 -8.30 17.73 38.45
CA GLU A 486 -9.57 18.40 38.15
C GLU A 486 -9.40 19.89 38.39
N LYS A 487 -9.33 20.68 37.30
CA LYS A 487 -9.15 22.14 37.37
C LYS A 487 -9.91 22.84 36.26
N GLY A 488 -10.47 24.01 36.58
CA GLY A 488 -11.13 24.86 35.58
C GLY A 488 -12.33 24.20 34.90
N GLY A 489 -13.00 23.24 35.55
CA GLY A 489 -14.11 22.49 34.98
C GLY A 489 -13.73 21.35 34.04
N VAL A 490 -12.43 21.07 33.89
CA VAL A 490 -11.88 19.99 33.03
C VAL A 490 -11.20 18.94 33.92
N ALA A 491 -11.25 17.68 33.51
CA ALA A 491 -10.52 16.60 34.18
C ALA A 491 -9.39 16.06 33.29
N LYS A 492 -8.18 16.03 33.81
CA LYS A 492 -6.98 15.46 33.16
C LYS A 492 -6.59 14.15 33.85
N ILE A 493 -6.58 13.06 33.08
CA ILE A 493 -6.17 11.72 33.52
C ILE A 493 -4.86 11.37 32.82
N SER A 494 -3.75 11.36 33.54
CA SER A 494 -2.43 11.01 33.02
C SER A 494 -2.10 9.57 33.38
N ILE A 495 -1.89 8.71 32.38
CA ILE A 495 -1.58 7.29 32.55
C ILE A 495 -0.18 7.03 32.00
N VAL A 496 0.71 6.54 32.86
CA VAL A 496 2.08 6.14 32.48
C VAL A 496 2.18 4.64 32.53
N LYS A 497 2.71 4.04 31.45
CA LYS A 497 2.91 2.60 31.30
C LYS A 497 4.35 2.28 30.94
N VAL A 498 4.82 1.17 31.46
CA VAL A 498 5.99 0.48 30.91
C VAL A 498 5.54 -0.51 29.85
N LEU A 499 6.38 -0.74 28.83
CA LEU A 499 6.18 -1.73 27.76
C LEU A 499 7.27 -2.80 27.87
N PRO A 500 7.12 -3.80 28.77
CA PRO A 500 8.19 -4.73 29.12
C PRO A 500 8.61 -5.60 27.93
N SER A 501 7.68 -5.98 27.06
CA SER A 501 7.98 -6.86 25.92
C SER A 501 8.94 -6.24 24.91
N VAL A 502 9.04 -4.90 24.86
CA VAL A 502 9.93 -4.15 23.94
C VAL A 502 10.93 -3.26 24.69
N ARG A 503 10.95 -3.31 26.02
CA ARG A 503 11.79 -2.44 26.86
C ARG A 503 11.58 -0.95 26.52
N GLY A 504 10.32 -0.53 26.39
CA GLY A 504 9.93 0.85 26.09
C GLY A 504 9.02 1.45 27.17
N GLY A 505 8.60 2.69 26.96
CA GLY A 505 7.63 3.40 27.79
C GLY A 505 6.52 4.03 26.94
N MET A 506 5.39 4.31 27.59
CA MET A 506 4.25 4.98 27.00
C MET A 506 3.61 5.89 28.04
N ALA A 507 3.18 7.08 27.63
CA ALA A 507 2.27 7.90 28.41
C ALA A 507 1.09 8.32 27.55
N ALA A 508 -0.10 8.35 28.14
CA ALA A 508 -1.31 8.90 27.54
C ALA A 508 -1.95 9.88 28.54
N VAL A 509 -2.24 11.10 28.09
CA VAL A 509 -2.93 12.12 28.86
C VAL A 509 -4.29 12.36 28.24
N TYR A 510 -5.35 12.06 28.99
CA TYR A 510 -6.74 12.26 28.58
C TYR A 510 -7.27 13.54 29.23
N THR A 511 -7.64 14.52 28.43
CA THR A 511 -8.28 15.76 28.91
C THR A 511 -9.76 15.73 28.52
N VAL A 512 -10.64 15.56 29.50
CA VAL A 512 -12.10 15.46 29.34
C VAL A 512 -12.73 16.81 29.63
N PHE A 513 -13.38 17.39 28.63
CA PHE A 513 -14.00 18.72 28.73
C PHE A 513 -15.50 18.63 29.04
N PRO A 514 -16.12 19.73 29.52
CA PRO A 514 -17.57 19.80 29.76
C PRO A 514 -18.46 19.51 28.55
N THR A 515 -17.93 19.63 27.33
CA THR A 515 -18.61 19.28 26.08
C THR A 515 -18.75 17.78 25.85
N GLY A 516 -18.03 16.96 26.62
CA GLY A 516 -17.91 15.53 26.40
C GLY A 516 -16.77 15.14 25.48
N GLU A 517 -16.08 16.09 24.83
CA GLU A 517 -14.89 15.75 24.05
C GLU A 517 -13.74 15.28 24.96
N VAL A 518 -12.94 14.35 24.45
CA VAL A 518 -11.74 13.84 25.11
C VAL A 518 -10.54 14.08 24.20
N ALA A 519 -9.68 15.02 24.58
CA ALA A 519 -8.37 15.15 23.93
C ALA A 519 -7.43 14.10 24.49
N VAL A 520 -6.68 13.45 23.61
CA VAL A 520 -5.77 12.35 23.91
C VAL A 520 -4.39 12.73 23.37
N GLU A 521 -3.46 13.00 24.28
CA GLU A 521 -2.05 13.23 23.96
C GLU A 521 -1.27 11.96 24.31
N VAL A 522 -0.45 11.45 23.39
CA VAL A 522 0.25 10.17 23.58
C VAL A 522 1.70 10.29 23.17
N ALA A 523 2.59 9.70 23.97
CA ALA A 523 3.98 9.48 23.58
C ALA A 523 4.42 8.03 23.83
N PHE A 524 5.25 7.52 22.91
CA PHE A 524 5.97 6.25 23.03
C PHE A 524 7.47 6.54 23.06
N ASP A 525 8.19 5.97 24.02
CA ASP A 525 9.66 6.08 24.14
C ASP A 525 10.33 4.71 23.98
N PHE A 526 11.13 4.59 22.93
CA PHE A 526 11.95 3.43 22.58
C PHE A 526 13.45 3.66 22.88
N GLY A 527 13.80 4.69 23.64
CA GLY A 527 15.18 5.05 23.96
C GLY A 527 15.95 3.99 24.75
N ALA A 528 15.24 3.06 25.40
CA ALA A 528 15.80 1.89 26.08
C ALA A 528 15.62 0.57 25.29
N THR A 529 14.87 0.60 24.19
CA THR A 529 14.60 -0.56 23.34
C THR A 529 15.88 -0.98 22.61
N PRO A 530 16.28 -2.26 22.66
CA PRO A 530 17.41 -2.75 21.90
C PRO A 530 17.17 -2.66 20.39
N ALA A 531 18.22 -2.44 19.61
CA ALA A 531 18.12 -2.30 18.15
C ALA A 531 17.45 -3.51 17.46
N PHE A 532 17.59 -4.73 17.98
CA PHE A 532 16.95 -5.92 17.39
C PHE A 532 15.43 -6.01 17.64
N ALA A 533 14.90 -5.16 18.54
CA ALA A 533 13.48 -5.06 18.86
C ALA A 533 12.80 -3.89 18.12
N CYS A 534 13.56 -3.14 17.34
CA CYS A 534 13.10 -2.07 16.46
C CYS A 534 13.41 -2.41 14.99
N PRO A 535 12.79 -1.70 14.04
CA PRO A 535 11.65 -0.80 14.23
C PRO A 535 10.33 -1.56 14.47
N PRO A 536 9.34 -0.96 15.15
CA PRO A 536 7.98 -1.50 15.20
C PRO A 536 7.29 -1.41 13.82
N LEU A 537 6.22 -2.20 13.63
CA LEU A 537 5.44 -2.15 12.38
C LEU A 537 4.34 -1.07 12.40
N ARG A 538 3.91 -0.70 13.60
CA ARG A 538 2.90 0.33 13.91
C ARG A 538 3.35 1.09 15.15
N VAL A 539 2.96 2.35 15.29
CA VAL A 539 3.00 3.05 16.58
C VAL A 539 1.67 3.76 16.76
N GLY A 540 0.82 3.23 17.64
CA GLY A 540 -0.55 3.71 17.78
C GLY A 540 -1.29 3.05 18.93
N MET A 541 -2.60 3.25 18.92
CA MET A 541 -3.52 2.62 19.87
C MET A 541 -4.70 1.96 19.16
N VAL A 542 -5.20 0.88 19.77
CA VAL A 542 -6.41 0.18 19.34
C VAL A 542 -7.57 0.44 20.30
N TRP A 543 -8.76 0.57 19.73
CA TRP A 543 -10.02 0.91 20.36
C TRP A 543 -11.11 -0.09 19.93
N GLN A 544 -12.00 -0.44 20.84
CA GLN A 544 -13.22 -1.20 20.55
C GLN A 544 -14.41 -0.25 20.52
N VAL A 545 -14.87 0.04 19.31
CA VAL A 545 -16.03 0.89 19.04
C VAL A 545 -17.29 0.03 18.98
N ASN A 546 -18.43 0.59 19.39
CA ASN A 546 -19.72 -0.06 19.25
C ASN A 546 -19.95 -0.50 17.79
N PRO A 547 -20.32 -1.79 17.54
CA PRO A 547 -20.49 -2.33 16.20
C PRO A 547 -21.61 -1.65 15.39
N GLU A 548 -22.54 -0.95 16.03
CA GLU A 548 -23.60 -0.20 15.34
C GLU A 548 -23.08 1.07 14.65
N LEU A 549 -21.90 1.56 15.03
CA LEU A 549 -21.24 2.72 14.43
C LEU A 549 -20.48 2.33 13.15
N ASP A 550 -21.14 1.63 12.24
CA ASP A 550 -20.50 0.94 11.11
C ASP A 550 -20.32 1.80 9.85
N GLN A 551 -20.76 3.06 9.86
CA GLN A 551 -20.57 3.98 8.75
C GLN A 551 -19.33 4.84 8.99
N LEU A 552 -18.28 4.62 8.20
CA LEU A 552 -17.03 5.38 8.25
C LEU A 552 -17.09 6.56 7.26
N ARG A 553 -16.74 7.75 7.74
CA ARG A 553 -16.37 8.91 6.92
C ARG A 553 -14.95 9.33 7.30
N TRP A 554 -14.13 9.77 6.36
CA TRP A 554 -12.81 10.28 6.69
C TRP A 554 -12.36 11.35 5.71
N TYR A 555 -11.63 12.32 6.23
CA TYR A 555 -10.90 13.31 5.45
C TYR A 555 -9.41 13.00 5.54
N GLY A 556 -8.88 12.44 4.46
CA GLY A 556 -7.53 11.88 4.37
C GLY A 556 -7.34 11.22 3.01
N ARG A 557 -6.34 10.35 2.83
CA ARG A 557 -6.16 9.68 1.54
C ARG A 557 -7.27 8.68 1.23
N ARG A 558 -7.64 8.56 -0.05
CA ARG A 558 -8.63 7.57 -0.52
C ARG A 558 -8.11 6.15 -0.34
N GLY A 559 -8.98 5.23 0.07
CA GLY A 559 -8.70 3.79 0.08
C GLY A 559 -7.56 3.38 1.01
N GLU A 560 -6.95 2.22 0.71
CA GLU A 560 -5.87 1.64 1.49
C GLU A 560 -4.49 2.22 1.11
N THR A 561 -3.81 2.86 2.06
CA THR A 561 -2.51 3.51 1.88
C THR A 561 -1.54 3.20 3.03
N TYR A 562 -0.24 3.28 2.74
CA TYR A 562 0.87 3.08 3.70
C TYR A 562 2.00 4.08 3.43
N LEU A 563 2.94 4.21 4.38
CA LEU A 563 4.02 5.20 4.32
C LEU A 563 4.82 5.21 3.00
N ASP A 564 4.96 4.06 2.35
CA ASP A 564 5.68 3.90 1.07
C ASP A 564 4.76 3.67 -0.14
N ARG A 565 3.44 3.81 0.05
CA ARG A 565 2.39 3.61 -0.95
C ARG A 565 1.14 4.45 -0.62
N ASN A 566 1.22 5.76 -0.85
CA ASN A 566 0.21 6.74 -0.47
C ASN A 566 0.07 7.86 -1.52
N TYR A 567 -0.31 7.50 -2.76
CA TYR A 567 -0.42 8.46 -3.88
C TYR A 567 -1.85 8.95 -4.12
N GLU A 568 -2.80 8.34 -3.43
CA GLU A 568 -4.21 8.64 -3.49
C GLU A 568 -4.46 10.07 -2.97
N PRO A 569 -5.37 10.83 -3.62
CA PRO A 569 -5.63 12.20 -3.22
C PRO A 569 -6.27 12.25 -1.84
N ILE A 570 -5.89 13.25 -1.06
CA ILE A 570 -6.58 13.65 0.16
C ILE A 570 -7.92 14.25 -0.24
N GLY A 571 -8.99 13.83 0.42
CA GLY A 571 -10.36 14.25 0.15
C GLY A 571 -11.33 13.66 1.17
N LEU A 572 -12.61 14.01 1.05
CA LEU A 572 -13.66 13.47 1.91
C LEU A 572 -14.24 12.20 1.30
N TYR A 573 -14.15 11.09 2.05
CA TYR A 573 -14.59 9.78 1.61
C TYR A 573 -15.53 9.13 2.64
N THR A 574 -16.34 8.18 2.18
CA THR A 574 -17.29 7.45 3.02
C THR A 574 -17.48 6.01 2.53
N GLY A 575 -17.83 5.11 3.45
CA GLY A 575 -18.27 3.75 3.19
C GLY A 575 -18.54 3.03 4.50
N SER A 576 -19.12 1.83 4.45
CA SER A 576 -19.24 1.02 5.67
C SER A 576 -17.85 0.52 6.11
N VAL A 577 -17.72 0.13 7.37
CA VAL A 577 -16.49 -0.50 7.90
C VAL A 577 -16.15 -1.78 7.14
N ASP A 578 -17.15 -2.55 6.69
CA ASP A 578 -16.91 -3.74 5.88
C ASP A 578 -16.41 -3.41 4.46
N ASP A 579 -16.87 -2.30 3.87
CA ASP A 579 -16.37 -1.83 2.55
C ASP A 579 -14.90 -1.42 2.60
N GLN A 580 -14.34 -1.19 3.79
CA GLN A 580 -12.93 -0.83 3.94
C GLN A 580 -11.99 -2.04 3.92
N TRP A 581 -12.53 -3.26 3.92
CA TRP A 581 -11.74 -4.48 3.86
C TRP A 581 -11.19 -4.72 2.45
N VAL A 582 -9.89 -4.98 2.35
CA VAL A 582 -9.27 -5.49 1.13
C VAL A 582 -8.99 -6.98 1.29
N ASP A 583 -9.71 -7.80 0.52
CA ASP A 583 -9.65 -9.26 0.65
C ASP A 583 -8.47 -9.86 -0.10
N TYR A 584 -7.29 -9.79 0.52
CA TYR A 584 -6.11 -10.50 0.05
C TYR A 584 -6.25 -12.02 0.18
N PRO A 585 -5.68 -12.84 -0.73
CA PRO A 585 -5.86 -14.30 -0.71
C PRO A 585 -5.52 -14.97 0.62
N ARG A 586 -4.49 -14.45 1.30
CA ARG A 586 -4.20 -14.73 2.70
C ARG A 586 -4.57 -13.50 3.55
N PRO A 587 -5.38 -13.66 4.62
CA PRO A 587 -5.63 -12.58 5.56
C PRO A 587 -4.34 -11.97 6.14
N GLN A 588 -4.27 -10.65 6.10
CA GLN A 588 -3.14 -9.83 6.55
C GLN A 588 -3.59 -8.37 6.70
N GLU A 589 -2.71 -7.51 7.22
CA GLU A 589 -2.97 -6.09 7.41
C GLU A 589 -3.49 -5.44 6.13
N ASN A 590 -4.60 -4.73 6.26
CA ASN A 590 -5.30 -4.06 5.17
C ASN A 590 -6.15 -2.89 5.69
N GLY A 591 -6.64 -2.05 4.77
CA GLY A 591 -7.64 -1.01 5.02
C GLY A 591 -7.11 0.26 5.72
N ASN A 592 -5.80 0.35 5.98
CA ASN A 592 -5.17 1.51 6.60
C ASN A 592 -5.33 2.76 5.74
N LYS A 593 -5.61 3.90 6.36
CA LYS A 593 -5.67 5.22 5.73
C LYS A 593 -4.57 6.08 6.33
N THR A 594 -3.73 6.66 5.49
CA THR A 594 -2.69 7.62 5.91
C THR A 594 -3.20 9.04 5.74
N ASP A 595 -2.49 9.98 6.35
CA ASP A 595 -2.73 11.41 6.18
C ASP A 595 -4.18 11.80 6.56
N VAL A 596 -4.73 11.16 7.59
CA VAL A 596 -6.11 11.40 8.06
C VAL A 596 -6.13 12.60 8.99
N ARG A 597 -6.83 13.66 8.58
CA ARG A 597 -7.07 14.85 9.41
C ARG A 597 -8.22 14.60 10.38
N TRP A 598 -9.24 13.88 9.92
CA TRP A 598 -10.31 13.39 10.79
C TRP A 598 -11.00 12.16 10.21
N ALA A 599 -11.62 11.37 11.09
CA ALA A 599 -12.50 10.26 10.76
C ALA A 599 -13.75 10.30 11.63
N ALA A 600 -14.85 9.71 11.17
CA ALA A 600 -16.10 9.63 11.90
C ALA A 600 -16.73 8.25 11.71
N LEU A 601 -17.19 7.65 12.81
CA LEU A 601 -17.98 6.42 12.81
C LEU A 601 -19.38 6.77 13.31
N THR A 602 -20.41 6.38 12.57
CA THR A 602 -21.82 6.73 12.86
C THR A 602 -22.74 5.53 12.77
N ASP A 603 -23.80 5.54 13.57
CA ASP A 603 -24.91 4.60 13.47
C ASP A 603 -25.99 5.11 12.51
N ALA A 604 -26.98 4.26 12.25
CA ALA A 604 -28.12 4.61 11.39
C ALA A 604 -29.03 5.72 11.96
N LYS A 605 -28.89 6.09 13.24
CA LYS A 605 -29.64 7.16 13.91
C LYS A 605 -28.87 8.48 13.90
N GLY A 606 -27.61 8.46 13.50
CA GLY A 606 -26.74 9.64 13.45
C GLY A 606 -25.95 9.88 14.73
N HIS A 607 -25.99 8.98 15.74
CA HIS A 607 -25.02 9.07 16.84
C HIS A 607 -23.64 8.68 16.31
N GLY A 608 -22.61 9.38 16.75
CA GLY A 608 -21.30 9.19 16.20
C GLY A 608 -20.16 9.47 17.15
N LEU A 609 -19.02 8.87 16.79
CA LEU A 609 -17.72 9.17 17.34
C LEU A 609 -16.88 9.83 16.25
N PHE A 610 -16.46 11.06 16.49
CA PHE A 610 -15.56 11.81 15.63
C PHE A 610 -14.15 11.76 16.19
N ILE A 611 -13.18 11.47 15.33
CA ILE A 611 -11.76 11.40 15.62
C ILE A 611 -11.09 12.52 14.85
N ALA A 612 -10.48 13.46 15.57
CA ALA A 612 -9.85 14.62 14.95
C ALA A 612 -8.38 14.69 15.30
N ALA A 613 -7.50 14.79 14.30
CA ALA A 613 -6.08 15.01 14.54
C ALA A 613 -5.87 16.35 15.27
N GLU A 614 -4.90 16.37 16.19
CA GLU A 614 -4.41 17.57 16.84
C GLU A 614 -2.92 17.71 16.51
N GLY A 615 -2.60 18.63 15.58
CA GLY A 615 -1.26 18.76 15.01
C GLY A 615 -1.08 17.90 13.76
N SER A 616 -0.31 16.82 13.87
CA SER A 616 0.03 15.97 12.72
C SER A 616 -1.12 15.05 12.29
N PRO A 617 -1.31 14.79 10.97
CA PRO A 617 -2.27 13.80 10.49
C PRO A 617 -2.02 12.40 11.05
N LEU A 618 -3.09 11.60 11.10
CA LEU A 618 -3.12 10.28 11.70
C LEU A 618 -3.07 9.16 10.65
N GLY A 619 -2.66 7.97 11.09
CA GLY A 619 -3.05 6.71 10.47
C GLY A 619 -4.36 6.20 11.09
N VAL A 620 -5.33 5.77 10.28
CA VAL A 620 -6.61 5.23 10.77
C VAL A 620 -6.98 3.95 10.04
N GLY A 621 -7.38 2.92 10.80
CA GLY A 621 -7.95 1.68 10.27
C GLY A 621 -9.16 1.25 11.11
N ALA A 622 -10.21 0.74 10.49
CA ALA A 622 -11.41 0.25 11.17
C ALA A 622 -11.85 -1.08 10.57
N ARG A 623 -12.10 -2.10 11.42
CA ARG A 623 -12.46 -3.46 10.98
C ARG A 623 -13.15 -4.26 12.06
N PHE A 624 -13.98 -5.23 11.67
CA PHE A 624 -14.61 -6.18 12.61
C PHE A 624 -13.74 -7.38 12.95
N TYR A 625 -12.47 -7.42 12.55
CA TYR A 625 -11.58 -8.55 12.75
C TYR A 625 -10.38 -8.13 13.59
N SER A 626 -10.04 -8.94 14.59
CA SER A 626 -8.85 -8.71 15.40
C SER A 626 -7.58 -9.04 14.61
N THR A 627 -6.47 -8.37 14.95
CA THR A 627 -5.15 -8.67 14.40
C THR A 627 -4.79 -10.16 14.53
N GLU A 628 -5.24 -10.82 15.60
CA GLU A 628 -4.91 -12.21 15.86
C GLU A 628 -5.67 -13.20 14.97
N THR A 629 -6.97 -12.98 14.70
CA THR A 629 -7.70 -13.87 13.77
C THR A 629 -7.15 -13.74 12.35
N MET A 630 -6.77 -12.53 11.94
CA MET A 630 -6.13 -12.28 10.65
C MET A 630 -4.78 -13.00 10.55
N ARG A 631 -3.95 -12.95 11.60
CA ARG A 631 -2.62 -13.58 11.63
C ARG A 631 -2.67 -15.10 11.52
N ARG A 632 -3.69 -15.74 12.12
CA ARG A 632 -3.80 -17.21 12.20
C ARG A 632 -4.49 -17.87 11.01
N SER A 633 -5.35 -17.13 10.31
CA SER A 633 -6.19 -17.69 9.25
C SER A 633 -5.41 -17.84 7.94
N LYS A 634 -5.68 -18.93 7.21
CA LYS A 634 -5.20 -19.13 5.83
C LYS A 634 -6.11 -18.41 4.84
N TYR A 635 -7.41 -18.41 5.08
CA TYR A 635 -8.43 -17.80 4.22
C TYR A 635 -9.38 -16.92 5.03
N SER A 636 -10.02 -15.94 4.37
CA SER A 636 -10.93 -15.00 5.02
C SER A 636 -12.16 -15.68 5.65
N PHE A 637 -12.64 -16.78 5.06
CA PHE A 637 -13.75 -17.58 5.62
C PHE A 637 -13.43 -18.28 6.95
N GLU A 638 -12.16 -18.40 7.33
CA GLU A 638 -11.73 -18.97 8.61
C GLU A 638 -11.70 -17.93 9.74
N MET A 639 -11.80 -16.64 9.41
CA MET A 639 -11.71 -15.56 10.40
C MET A 639 -12.96 -15.46 11.26
N GLN A 640 -12.77 -15.07 12.52
CA GLN A 640 -13.86 -14.80 13.44
C GLN A 640 -14.19 -13.31 13.45
N ARG A 641 -15.42 -12.97 13.04
CA ARG A 641 -15.93 -11.60 13.18
C ARG A 641 -16.15 -11.27 14.67
N SER A 642 -15.74 -10.07 15.06
CA SER A 642 -15.88 -9.53 16.42
C SER A 642 -17.25 -8.87 16.60
N ASP A 643 -17.69 -8.76 17.84
CA ASP A 643 -18.90 -8.04 18.25
C ASP A 643 -18.65 -6.53 18.50
N ALA A 644 -17.49 -6.02 18.07
CA ALA A 644 -17.07 -4.63 18.12
C ALA A 644 -16.21 -4.30 16.88
N ILE A 645 -16.12 -3.02 16.55
CA ILE A 645 -15.18 -2.52 15.53
C ILE A 645 -13.84 -2.27 16.23
N HIS A 646 -12.77 -2.87 15.71
CA HIS A 646 -11.39 -2.56 16.06
C HIS A 646 -10.96 -1.33 15.29
N LEU A 647 -10.88 -0.20 15.97
CA LEU A 647 -10.40 1.08 15.44
C LEU A 647 -8.94 1.29 15.86
N ASN A 648 -8.05 1.38 14.88
CA ASN A 648 -6.67 1.78 15.05
C ASN A 648 -6.53 3.29 14.81
N ILE A 649 -5.91 4.00 15.75
CA ILE A 649 -5.52 5.41 15.62
C ILE A 649 -4.01 5.46 15.86
N ASP A 650 -3.27 5.75 14.81
CA ASP A 650 -1.82 5.56 14.76
C ASP A 650 -1.10 6.89 14.53
N ALA A 651 0.05 7.07 15.19
CA ALA A 651 1.03 8.06 14.76
C ALA A 651 1.60 7.70 13.38
N GLY A 652 1.67 6.40 13.08
CA GLY A 652 2.06 5.90 11.78
C GLY A 652 2.22 4.38 11.75
N GLN A 653 2.38 3.87 10.54
CA GLN A 653 2.73 2.49 10.26
C GLN A 653 3.91 2.43 9.30
N SER A 654 4.75 1.40 9.45
CA SER A 654 5.81 1.11 8.49
C SER A 654 5.23 0.85 7.09
N GLY A 655 6.02 1.17 6.06
CA GLY A 655 5.74 0.80 4.68
C GLY A 655 5.52 -0.71 4.51
N VAL A 656 4.87 -1.10 3.42
CA VAL A 656 4.59 -2.51 3.10
C VAL A 656 5.70 -3.17 2.28
N GLY A 657 6.61 -2.37 1.71
CA GLY A 657 7.70 -2.83 0.87
C GLY A 657 7.21 -3.49 -0.42
N GLY A 658 8.13 -4.14 -1.13
CA GLY A 658 7.80 -4.83 -2.36
C GLY A 658 8.98 -5.11 -3.28
N ILE A 659 10.21 -4.73 -2.95
CA ILE A 659 11.41 -5.09 -3.75
C ILE A 659 11.43 -6.59 -4.03
N ASN A 660 11.20 -7.42 -3.01
CA ASN A 660 10.86 -8.84 -3.14
C ASN A 660 10.10 -9.34 -1.90
N SER A 661 9.61 -10.59 -1.94
CA SER A 661 8.92 -11.24 -0.82
C SER A 661 9.72 -12.41 -0.23
N TRP A 662 11.05 -12.35 -0.18
CA TRP A 662 11.88 -13.41 0.43
C TRP A 662 13.07 -12.91 1.25
N SER A 663 13.34 -11.61 1.24
CA SER A 663 14.43 -11.05 2.03
C SER A 663 14.31 -9.55 2.27
N ALA A 664 13.78 -8.79 1.32
CA ALA A 664 13.74 -7.34 1.40
C ALA A 664 12.75 -6.87 2.47
N ALA A 665 13.15 -5.82 3.18
CA ALA A 665 12.28 -5.02 4.04
C ALA A 665 11.93 -3.72 3.29
N PRO A 666 10.94 -2.93 3.75
CA PRO A 666 10.75 -1.56 3.25
C PRO A 666 12.07 -0.78 3.28
N LEU A 667 12.23 0.22 2.41
CA LEU A 667 13.39 1.13 2.47
C LEU A 667 13.51 1.77 3.85
N GLU A 668 14.72 2.14 4.26
CA GLU A 668 14.99 2.56 5.64
C GLU A 668 14.17 3.80 6.04
N GLU A 669 13.99 4.74 5.12
CA GLU A 669 13.16 5.94 5.26
C GLU A 669 11.66 5.64 5.39
N HIS A 670 11.23 4.42 5.03
CA HIS A 670 9.85 3.98 5.13
C HIS A 670 9.61 3.07 6.35
N ARG A 671 10.53 3.06 7.31
CA ARG A 671 10.42 2.34 8.58
C ARG A 671 10.24 3.31 9.74
N LEU A 672 9.64 2.81 10.82
CA LEU A 672 9.43 3.57 12.04
C LEU A 672 10.70 3.60 12.91
N ASN A 673 11.69 4.39 12.52
CA ASN A 673 13.02 4.44 13.14
C ASN A 673 13.23 5.49 14.26
N GLU A 674 12.26 6.37 14.51
CA GLU A 674 12.35 7.35 15.60
C GLU A 674 12.44 6.66 16.97
N LYS A 675 13.15 7.30 17.90
CA LYS A 675 13.21 6.83 19.30
C LYS A 675 12.01 7.23 20.12
N VAL A 676 11.34 8.31 19.72
CA VAL A 676 10.18 8.84 20.43
C VAL A 676 9.16 9.24 19.39
N TYR A 677 7.93 8.79 19.59
CA TYR A 677 6.78 9.21 18.80
C TYR A 677 5.82 9.95 19.71
N GLU A 678 5.31 11.08 19.23
CA GLU A 678 4.35 11.92 19.93
C GLU A 678 3.26 12.31 18.93
N TYR A 679 2.01 12.14 19.34
CA TYR A 679 0.85 12.50 18.53
C TYR A 679 -0.34 12.76 19.44
N ALA A 680 -1.30 13.54 18.95
CA ALA A 680 -2.50 13.88 19.68
C ALA A 680 -3.73 13.86 18.77
N TYR A 681 -4.87 13.60 19.36
CA TYR A 681 -6.15 13.62 18.69
C TYR A 681 -7.30 13.82 19.68
N ARG A 682 -8.50 14.10 19.17
CA ARG A 682 -9.72 14.18 19.98
C ARG A 682 -10.71 13.09 19.62
N LEU A 683 -11.42 12.64 20.64
CA LEU A 683 -12.62 11.83 20.54
C LEU A 683 -13.80 12.73 20.88
N ILE A 684 -14.64 13.05 19.90
CA ILE A 684 -15.74 14.00 20.04
C ILE A 684 -17.05 13.23 19.77
N PRO A 685 -17.96 13.16 20.75
CA PRO A 685 -19.27 12.60 20.50
C PRO A 685 -20.12 13.59 19.70
N PHE A 686 -20.98 13.10 18.82
CA PHE A 686 -21.91 13.96 18.08
C PHE A 686 -23.20 13.23 17.73
N GLU A 687 -24.22 14.03 17.40
CA GLU A 687 -25.48 13.55 16.83
C GLU A 687 -25.79 14.34 15.55
N GLY A 688 -26.09 13.63 14.47
CA GLY A 688 -26.46 14.21 13.18
C GLY A 688 -25.26 14.62 12.33
N HIS A 689 -25.13 15.93 12.06
CA HIS A 689 -24.16 16.45 11.08
C HIS A 689 -22.76 16.58 11.65
N VAL A 690 -21.83 15.78 11.12
CA VAL A 690 -20.43 15.70 11.55
C VAL A 690 -19.70 17.03 11.47
N GLU A 691 -20.07 17.88 10.51
CA GLU A 691 -19.45 19.18 10.23
C GLU A 691 -19.67 20.17 11.40
N LYS A 692 -20.74 19.99 12.19
CA LYS A 692 -20.98 20.81 13.39
C LYS A 692 -20.08 20.46 14.56
N ALA A 693 -19.56 19.22 14.62
CA ALA A 693 -18.66 18.78 15.67
C ALA A 693 -17.28 19.44 15.57
N LEU A 694 -16.85 19.78 14.34
CA LEU A 694 -15.59 20.46 14.07
C LEU A 694 -15.53 21.90 14.58
N ALA A 695 -16.64 22.64 14.49
CA ALA A 695 -16.67 24.08 14.74
C ALA A 695 -16.62 24.49 16.23
N ASN A 696 -16.82 23.54 17.17
CA ASN A 696 -17.04 23.82 18.59
C ASN A 696 -16.04 23.11 19.52
N ARG A 697 -14.79 22.91 19.09
CA ARG A 697 -13.77 22.23 19.92
C ARG A 697 -13.28 23.14 21.04
N SER A 698 -13.05 22.59 22.23
CA SER A 698 -12.46 23.34 23.35
C SER A 698 -10.98 23.64 23.10
N GLU A 699 -10.49 24.78 23.59
CA GLU A 699 -9.05 25.06 23.66
C GLU A 699 -8.32 23.98 24.47
N LEU A 700 -7.31 23.34 23.88
CA LEU A 700 -6.46 22.36 24.56
C LEU A 700 -5.16 23.03 25.01
N VAL A 701 -4.88 22.94 26.30
CA VAL A 701 -3.56 23.28 26.86
C VAL A 701 -2.68 22.03 26.81
N PRO A 702 -1.63 22.00 25.95
CA PRO A 702 -0.81 20.81 25.76
C PRO A 702 -0.11 20.37 27.06
N SER A 703 0.08 19.06 27.17
CA SER A 703 0.81 18.41 28.24
C SER A 703 2.22 18.03 27.77
N ASP A 704 3.19 17.95 28.68
CA ASP A 704 4.50 17.36 28.36
C ASP A 704 4.42 15.83 28.43
N VAL A 705 3.62 15.23 27.55
CA VAL A 705 3.40 13.76 27.52
C VAL A 705 4.69 13.02 27.19
N ARG A 706 5.57 13.65 26.41
CA ARG A 706 6.89 13.12 26.06
C ARG A 706 7.76 12.89 27.30
N GLN A 707 7.79 13.82 28.24
CA GLN A 707 8.54 13.63 29.48
C GLN A 707 7.97 12.46 30.30
N LEU A 708 6.65 12.33 30.35
CA LEU A 708 5.97 11.27 31.11
C LEU A 708 6.21 9.87 30.54
N ALA A 709 6.40 9.74 29.22
CA ALA A 709 6.60 8.44 28.57
C ALA A 709 7.97 7.82 28.82
N GLN A 710 8.93 8.55 29.39
CA GLN A 710 10.29 8.07 29.63
C GLN A 710 10.31 6.98 30.71
N PRO A 711 10.63 5.72 30.37
CA PRO A 711 10.59 4.65 31.35
C PRO A 711 11.84 4.68 32.24
N ASP A 712 11.68 4.23 33.49
CA ASP A 712 12.81 3.89 34.34
C ASP A 712 13.54 2.64 33.80
N ARG A 713 14.67 2.89 33.14
CA ARG A 713 15.43 1.86 32.40
C ARG A 713 15.97 0.73 33.28
N GLU A 714 16.12 0.97 34.58
CA GLU A 714 16.63 -0.02 35.53
C GLU A 714 15.55 -1.02 35.96
N LYS A 715 14.28 -0.63 35.88
CA LYS A 715 13.12 -1.48 36.21
C LYS A 715 12.64 -2.35 35.04
N LEU A 716 13.00 -2.00 33.81
CA LEU A 716 12.58 -2.77 32.63
C LEU A 716 13.37 -4.08 32.49
N PRO A 717 12.71 -5.18 32.07
CA PRO A 717 13.39 -6.44 31.84
C PRO A 717 14.44 -6.31 30.74
N LYS A 718 15.55 -7.04 30.90
CA LYS A 718 16.50 -7.22 29.81
C LYS A 718 15.89 -8.13 28.76
N LEU A 719 15.98 -7.71 27.50
CA LEU A 719 15.59 -8.53 26.36
C LEU A 719 16.83 -9.17 25.77
N GLU A 720 16.74 -10.46 25.48
CA GLU A 720 17.78 -11.20 24.77
C GLU A 720 17.49 -11.18 23.27
N PRO A 721 18.52 -11.04 22.42
CA PRO A 721 18.33 -11.16 20.99
C PRO A 721 17.76 -12.53 20.63
N PRO A 722 16.93 -12.65 19.58
CA PRO A 722 16.46 -13.94 19.11
C PRO A 722 17.65 -14.89 18.92
N LYS A 723 17.58 -16.10 19.49
CA LYS A 723 18.57 -17.15 19.22
C LYS A 723 18.39 -17.61 17.79
N TRP A 724 19.05 -16.93 16.84
CA TRP A 724 19.10 -17.38 15.45
C TRP A 724 19.75 -18.76 15.45
N ARG A 725 18.95 -19.83 15.29
CA ARG A 725 19.49 -21.14 14.95
C ARG A 725 20.24 -20.92 13.63
N LYS A 726 21.57 -20.98 13.66
CA LYS A 726 22.36 -21.18 12.43
C LYS A 726 21.71 -22.38 11.74
N ARG A 727 21.02 -22.14 10.62
CA ARG A 727 20.54 -23.22 9.76
C ARG A 727 21.78 -24.06 9.43
N LYS A 728 21.75 -25.33 9.84
CA LYS A 728 22.75 -26.32 9.43
C LYS A 728 22.56 -26.63 7.96
#